data_AF-A0A430LAJ4-F1
#
_entry.id   AF-A0A430LAJ4-F1
#
_cell.length_a   1.000
_cell.length_b   1.000
_cell.length_c   1.000
_cell.angle_alpha   90.00
_cell.angle_beta   90.00
_cell.angle_gamma   90.00
#
_symmetry.space_group_name_H-M   'P 1'
#
loop_
_entity.id
_entity.type
_entity.pdbx_description
1 polymer ?
#
loop_
_entity_poly.entity_id
_entity_poly.type
_entity_poly.pdbx_seq_one_letter_code
_entity_poly.pdbx_strand_id
1 'polypeptide(L)'
;MTDSPVTLQTSSSTVQGIQDERFGRPVWHFRGIPYGRIPERFHKPQYVALPKELDATQFGPQCPQPPVDVGHLLRLPRNITSPTIEEDEFNCLNLNISRPKSADVKDKGLLPVLVWIHAPGGSQCVTFASAASPVCDPTRFVAESVDSDKPIIIVTFNYRLNIFAFGDGEGERNLALQDQRLALQWVANNIRDFGGDPEKITLAGESAGAVYVHAHVISKTAPKCVHQAILASGSLHLSPPQPLAVSQGLLDRIKTDLKARGDTIRSGSADSLVQALINCGVTSMWLQEEPDLDGWENRAERVDGLMISDMEYESAIWRSGVDLLKTEEILEITCDCSQDAFRLEELYHIYPERPISSRLGVLDIINDTRFALPALEISERWRRNSKRIYQYIIDEANPWQASSRAHHAVDLIFLFGGIDLSFNSGADRVGKEMRQAWLTFMYGGSPWSESSIQAFGPYGAVEELDMQKYKHIQLCITTPLGNSLLFAIMAAPISSPQPVPSSDTDVGYVDGKRVGDTIKYPDTPFFRGPLQPSRLECDVVELEISGNLPKDINGTFFRVQPDPRFPPVYEEDVNFSGDGMVSAIQFRNGHVDFKQRYVRTDRFNAEDKHRKAMFGRYRNPYTDNEMVKGIIRTVSNTNVYFWRGTLLASKEDGPPFAMDPVTLETLGRYDFEGQMKAPCFTAHPKMDPDTGEMVAFAYEAGGNGHDASCDIAVWTFEPEHGKLTHERWYKAPFCGMIHDAALTKNYLILPMTPLKCELDRLKKGGNHWAWDPKEDQYYGIVPRKGDEDIIWLRADNGFHGHVVGAYEDENGHIVCDLTVADGNVFFWWPPDEAAAGPHSMQAKARQKLISDTFRWVFDPKSKTNTRVTPFKKYGTNGEFSKQDERFLTKPYNHFWQLQMDPTRPYDIQRCGPPAGGLWNVLGHYNWETGIKDVYFAGPTCTFQEPVFIPREGSKGEGDGYLVAILNHLDVQRNDILVFDALNLSQGPLAVVHLPLRLRMGLHGNFVDQREIEEWEKRRSKNGDVGSVKIAIEPLPWQVAEAGAEKQ
;
A
#
# COMPACT_ATOMS: atom_id res chain seq x y z
N MET A 1 29.70 -2.24 -22.43
CA MET A 1 30.37 -2.04 -23.74
C MET A 1 30.33 -0.56 -24.04
N THR A 2 31.38 0.01 -24.63
CA THR A 2 31.52 1.45 -24.86
C THR A 2 30.94 1.84 -26.22
N ASP A 3 29.92 2.69 -26.23
CA ASP A 3 29.38 3.31 -27.43
C ASP A 3 30.52 4.02 -28.20
N SER A 4 30.72 3.65 -29.46
CA SER A 4 31.79 4.22 -30.30
C SER A 4 31.23 5.32 -31.22
N PRO A 5 31.88 6.48 -31.35
CA PRO A 5 31.37 7.56 -32.17
C PRO A 5 31.37 7.19 -33.66
N VAL A 6 30.33 7.62 -34.37
CA VAL A 6 30.19 7.46 -35.83
C VAL A 6 29.81 8.79 -36.48
N THR A 7 30.09 8.94 -37.77
CA THR A 7 29.75 10.15 -38.53
C THR A 7 29.08 9.77 -39.84
N LEU A 8 27.93 10.39 -40.10
CA LEU A 8 27.17 10.27 -41.34
C LEU A 8 27.22 11.60 -42.11
N GLN A 9 27.54 11.52 -43.39
CA GLN A 9 27.44 12.64 -44.32
C GLN A 9 26.09 12.55 -45.05
N THR A 10 25.21 13.49 -44.80
CA THR A 10 23.93 13.65 -45.52
C THR A 10 24.12 14.61 -46.71
N SER A 11 23.07 14.84 -47.50
CA SER A 11 23.13 15.79 -48.62
C SER A 11 23.34 17.25 -48.16
N SER A 12 23.00 17.55 -46.91
CA SER A 12 22.96 18.91 -46.35
C SER A 12 23.74 19.09 -45.05
N SER A 13 24.20 18.00 -44.41
CA SER A 13 24.73 18.02 -43.04
C SER A 13 25.79 16.95 -42.76
N THR A 14 26.64 17.21 -41.76
CA THR A 14 27.45 16.21 -41.07
C THR A 14 26.79 15.89 -39.74
N VAL A 15 26.39 14.63 -39.53
CA VAL A 15 25.70 14.18 -38.31
C VAL A 15 26.59 13.18 -37.56
N GLN A 16 26.96 13.52 -36.33
CA GLN A 16 27.67 12.61 -35.43
C GLN A 16 26.66 11.78 -34.63
N GLY A 17 26.93 10.49 -34.44
CA GLY A 17 26.08 9.59 -33.68
C GLY A 17 26.90 8.53 -32.95
N ILE A 18 26.26 7.48 -32.48
CA ILE A 18 26.93 6.37 -31.78
C ILE A 18 26.67 5.02 -32.45
N GLN A 19 27.61 4.10 -32.30
CA GLN A 19 27.45 2.70 -32.66
C GLN A 19 27.26 1.84 -31.41
N ASP A 20 26.20 1.05 -31.42
CA ASP A 20 25.82 0.06 -30.41
C ASP A 20 25.93 -1.36 -31.00
N GLU A 21 26.55 -2.28 -30.26
CA GLU A 21 26.77 -3.68 -30.68
C GLU A 21 26.25 -4.70 -29.65
N ARG A 22 25.40 -4.26 -28.70
CA ARG A 22 24.89 -5.11 -27.58
C ARG A 22 24.20 -6.39 -28.04
N PHE A 23 23.64 -6.43 -29.25
CA PHE A 23 22.94 -7.59 -29.81
C PHE A 23 23.68 -8.25 -30.99
N GLY A 24 25.01 -8.15 -31.03
CA GLY A 24 25.85 -8.89 -31.99
C GLY A 24 25.90 -8.32 -33.41
N ARG A 25 25.09 -7.28 -33.71
CA ARG A 25 25.15 -6.50 -34.95
C ARG A 25 25.34 -5.01 -34.64
N PRO A 26 26.15 -4.28 -35.43
CA PRO A 26 26.33 -2.85 -35.25
C PRO A 26 25.10 -2.05 -35.70
N VAL A 27 24.48 -1.37 -34.74
CA VAL A 27 23.39 -0.41 -34.94
C VAL A 27 23.91 1.00 -34.72
N TRP A 28 23.62 1.91 -35.65
CA TRP A 28 23.94 3.33 -35.52
C TRP A 28 22.72 4.09 -35.02
N HIS A 29 22.90 4.84 -33.94
CA HIS A 29 21.90 5.73 -33.38
C HIS A 29 22.29 7.20 -33.59
N PHE A 30 21.35 7.97 -34.12
CA PHE A 30 21.41 9.43 -34.20
C PHE A 30 20.24 9.98 -33.38
N ARG A 31 20.52 10.54 -32.22
CA ARG A 31 19.54 10.92 -31.19
C ARG A 31 19.39 12.44 -31.09
N GLY A 32 18.22 12.91 -30.64
CA GLY A 32 17.99 14.34 -30.39
C GLY A 32 17.99 15.23 -31.62
N ILE A 33 17.67 14.71 -32.81
CA ILE A 33 17.62 15.49 -34.05
C ILE A 33 16.38 16.41 -34.02
N PRO A 34 16.53 17.74 -34.06
CA PRO A 34 15.38 18.64 -34.04
C PRO A 34 14.60 18.55 -35.36
N TYR A 35 13.29 18.28 -35.27
CA TYR A 35 12.39 18.32 -36.43
C TYR A 35 11.48 19.55 -36.42
N GLY A 36 11.32 20.17 -35.26
CA GLY A 36 10.55 21.38 -35.09
C GLY A 36 10.96 22.18 -33.87
N ARG A 37 10.35 23.36 -33.72
CA ARG A 37 10.41 24.17 -32.50
C ARG A 37 9.04 24.76 -32.19
N ILE A 38 8.78 25.05 -30.93
CA ILE A 38 7.54 25.69 -30.49
C ILE A 38 7.84 27.17 -30.30
N PRO A 39 7.28 28.07 -31.14
CA PRO A 39 7.61 29.49 -31.08
C PRO A 39 7.04 30.17 -29.83
N GLU A 40 5.88 29.71 -29.37
CA GLU A 40 5.18 30.17 -28.18
C GLU A 40 4.27 29.05 -27.68
N ARG A 41 3.97 29.04 -26.38
CA ARG A 41 3.05 28.08 -25.77
C ARG A 41 1.71 28.08 -26.51
N PHE A 42 1.15 26.88 -26.69
CA PHE A 42 -0.11 26.60 -27.40
C PHE A 42 -0.16 27.06 -28.87
N HIS A 43 0.99 27.31 -29.51
CA HIS A 43 1.05 27.57 -30.95
C HIS A 43 1.55 26.34 -31.74
N LYS A 44 1.21 26.30 -33.02
CA LYS A 44 1.63 25.28 -33.98
C LYS A 44 3.16 25.21 -34.06
N PRO A 45 3.69 24.00 -34.22
CA PRO A 45 5.12 23.83 -34.33
C PRO A 45 5.63 24.43 -35.64
N GLN A 46 6.87 24.93 -35.63
CA GLN A 46 7.55 25.41 -36.83
C GLN A 46 8.58 24.38 -37.28
N TYR A 47 8.63 24.11 -38.59
CA TYR A 47 9.61 23.21 -39.20
C TYR A 47 11.05 23.68 -38.93
N VAL A 48 11.92 22.76 -38.53
CA VAL A 48 13.36 22.98 -38.40
C VAL A 48 14.09 22.10 -39.42
N ALA A 49 14.86 22.75 -40.30
CA ALA A 49 15.72 22.05 -41.24
C ALA A 49 16.91 21.42 -40.50
N LEU A 50 17.44 20.31 -41.03
CA LEU A 50 18.59 19.64 -40.46
C LEU A 50 19.80 20.61 -40.40
N PRO A 51 20.43 20.83 -39.23
CA PRO A 51 21.60 21.71 -39.10
C PRO A 51 22.79 21.20 -39.90
N LYS A 52 23.66 22.10 -40.41
CA LYS A 52 24.84 21.73 -41.20
C LYS A 52 25.81 20.79 -40.46
N GLU A 53 25.94 20.99 -39.16
CA GLU A 53 26.70 20.12 -38.26
C GLU A 53 25.79 19.82 -37.07
N LEU A 54 25.65 18.55 -36.72
CA LEU A 54 24.80 18.10 -35.62
C LEU A 54 25.49 17.01 -34.83
N ASP A 55 25.62 17.23 -33.52
CA ASP A 55 25.95 16.17 -32.57
C ASP A 55 24.65 15.49 -32.13
N ALA A 56 24.44 14.26 -32.61
CA ALA A 56 23.29 13.41 -32.32
C ALA A 56 23.72 12.19 -31.48
N THR A 57 24.75 12.34 -30.62
CA THR A 57 25.21 11.26 -29.73
C THR A 57 24.36 11.12 -28.46
N GLN A 58 23.62 12.17 -28.08
CA GLN A 58 22.79 12.22 -26.88
C GLN A 58 21.31 12.38 -27.24
N PHE A 59 20.42 11.95 -26.35
CA PHE A 59 19.00 12.24 -26.48
C PHE A 59 18.73 13.75 -26.32
N GLY A 60 17.78 14.27 -27.10
CA GLY A 60 17.27 15.63 -26.93
C GLY A 60 16.28 15.71 -25.76
N PRO A 61 15.87 16.94 -25.37
CA PRO A 61 14.96 17.12 -24.25
C PRO A 61 13.57 16.53 -24.54
N GLN A 62 12.85 16.14 -23.49
CA GLN A 62 11.47 15.67 -23.56
C GLN A 62 10.48 16.78 -23.17
N CYS A 63 9.19 16.58 -23.47
CA CYS A 63 8.15 17.51 -23.03
C CYS A 63 8.04 17.47 -21.50
N PRO A 64 7.86 18.63 -20.82
CA PRO A 64 7.58 18.65 -19.39
C PRO A 64 6.34 17.83 -19.05
N GLN A 65 6.45 16.98 -18.03
CA GLN A 65 5.44 15.97 -17.71
C GLN A 65 5.45 15.57 -16.23
N PRO A 66 4.32 15.06 -15.69
CA PRO A 66 4.31 14.54 -14.33
C PRO A 66 5.28 13.35 -14.16
N PRO A 67 5.93 13.20 -13.00
CA PRO A 67 6.77 12.05 -12.74
C PRO A 67 5.88 10.80 -12.57
N VAL A 68 5.98 9.86 -13.50
CA VAL A 68 5.23 8.60 -13.45
C VAL A 68 6.20 7.41 -13.48
N ASP A 69 6.00 6.47 -12.55
CA ASP A 69 6.76 5.22 -12.50
C ASP A 69 6.23 4.23 -13.56
N VAL A 70 6.73 4.37 -14.79
CA VAL A 70 6.43 3.46 -15.90
C VAL A 70 6.86 2.02 -15.58
N GLY A 71 7.90 1.84 -14.76
CA GLY A 71 8.36 0.53 -14.31
C GLY A 71 7.31 -0.18 -13.45
N HIS A 72 6.64 0.55 -12.54
CA HIS A 72 5.53 0.01 -11.75
C HIS A 72 4.34 -0.44 -12.61
N LEU A 73 3.97 0.36 -13.63
CA LEU A 73 2.89 0.04 -14.55
C LEU A 73 3.18 -1.26 -15.34
N LEU A 74 4.41 -1.37 -15.84
CA LEU A 74 4.89 -2.50 -16.65
C LEU A 74 5.36 -3.69 -15.82
N ARG A 75 5.29 -3.61 -14.48
CA ARG A 75 5.83 -4.59 -13.53
C ARG A 75 7.30 -4.95 -13.81
N LEU A 76 8.09 -3.97 -14.25
CA LEU A 76 9.51 -4.16 -14.49
C LEU A 76 10.27 -4.30 -13.16
N PRO A 77 11.28 -5.18 -13.10
CA PRO A 77 12.26 -5.19 -12.02
C PRO A 77 12.87 -3.81 -11.74
N ARG A 78 13.07 -3.48 -10.45
CA ARG A 78 13.58 -2.15 -10.01
C ARG A 78 14.97 -1.78 -10.55
N ASN A 79 15.74 -2.75 -11.04
CA ASN A 79 17.06 -2.52 -11.65
C ASN A 79 16.98 -2.04 -13.10
N ILE A 80 15.81 -2.08 -13.73
CA ILE A 80 15.57 -1.50 -15.06
C ILE A 80 15.09 -0.07 -14.85
N THR A 81 15.99 0.89 -15.07
CA THR A 81 15.70 2.32 -14.91
C THR A 81 15.69 3.04 -16.26
N SER A 82 14.83 4.04 -16.38
CA SER A 82 14.85 4.97 -17.52
C SER A 82 15.98 5.99 -17.34
N PRO A 83 16.62 6.45 -18.44
CA PRO A 83 17.57 7.54 -18.36
C PRO A 83 16.86 8.82 -17.90
N THR A 84 17.54 9.64 -17.09
CA THR A 84 17.08 10.99 -16.79
C THR A 84 17.30 11.87 -18.02
N ILE A 85 16.22 12.38 -18.60
CA ILE A 85 16.24 13.24 -19.79
C ILE A 85 15.86 14.66 -19.36
N GLU A 86 16.53 15.65 -19.93
CA GLU A 86 16.19 17.06 -19.73
C GLU A 86 14.76 17.35 -20.22
N GLU A 87 14.02 18.21 -19.53
CA GLU A 87 12.68 18.64 -19.96
C GLU A 87 12.73 20.07 -20.48
N ASP A 88 12.18 20.30 -21.68
CA ASP A 88 12.12 21.63 -22.27
C ASP A 88 10.80 21.79 -23.05
N GLU A 89 9.96 22.73 -22.61
CA GLU A 89 8.67 23.01 -23.22
C GLU A 89 8.78 23.37 -24.70
N PHE A 90 9.81 24.12 -25.10
CA PHE A 90 9.92 24.73 -26.42
C PHE A 90 10.80 23.95 -27.40
N ASN A 91 11.75 23.16 -26.87
CA ASN A 91 12.73 22.38 -27.64
C ASN A 91 12.49 20.86 -27.60
N CYS A 92 11.40 20.37 -26.99
CA CYS A 92 11.08 18.94 -26.93
C CYS A 92 10.77 18.26 -28.29
N LEU A 93 10.68 19.01 -29.39
CA LEU A 93 10.36 18.46 -30.72
C LEU A 93 11.60 17.92 -31.45
N ASN A 94 12.03 16.74 -31.02
CA ASN A 94 13.20 16.04 -31.57
C ASN A 94 12.92 14.54 -31.82
N LEU A 95 13.73 13.93 -32.68
CA LEU A 95 13.62 12.53 -33.08
C LEU A 95 14.96 11.79 -33.01
N ASN A 96 14.85 10.48 -32.97
CA ASN A 96 15.96 9.54 -32.97
C ASN A 96 15.83 8.61 -34.17
N ILE A 97 16.95 8.36 -34.87
CA ILE A 97 17.03 7.44 -36.00
C ILE A 97 17.97 6.30 -35.62
N SER A 98 17.46 5.07 -35.64
CA SER A 98 18.24 3.85 -35.40
C SER A 98 18.27 3.03 -36.68
N ARG A 99 19.48 2.70 -37.16
CA ARG A 99 19.66 2.03 -38.45
C ARG A 99 20.85 1.06 -38.43
N PRO A 100 20.88 0.06 -39.33
CA PRO A 100 22.06 -0.78 -39.50
C PRO A 100 23.26 0.03 -40.03
N LYS A 101 24.47 -0.45 -39.73
CA LYS A 101 25.71 0.12 -40.25
C LYS A 101 25.72 0.15 -41.79
N SER A 102 26.30 1.20 -42.37
CA SER A 102 26.27 1.45 -43.82
C SER A 102 26.83 0.33 -44.70
N ALA A 103 27.74 -0.50 -44.20
CA ALA A 103 28.26 -1.64 -44.96
C ALA A 103 27.21 -2.77 -45.11
N ASP A 104 26.33 -2.95 -44.13
CA ASP A 104 25.35 -4.04 -44.08
C ASP A 104 24.14 -3.81 -45.00
N VAL A 105 24.01 -2.61 -45.57
CA VAL A 105 22.84 -2.17 -46.33
C VAL A 105 23.19 -1.64 -47.72
N LYS A 106 24.48 -1.53 -48.06
CA LYS A 106 24.96 -0.92 -49.31
C LYS A 106 24.42 -1.60 -50.58
N ASP A 107 24.18 -2.91 -50.50
CA ASP A 107 23.69 -3.73 -51.62
C ASP A 107 22.16 -3.89 -51.66
N LYS A 108 21.43 -3.40 -50.64
CA LYS A 108 19.97 -3.56 -50.49
C LYS A 108 19.16 -2.35 -50.95
N GLY A 109 19.80 -1.22 -51.25
CA GLY A 109 19.11 0.02 -51.61
C GLY A 109 18.51 0.75 -50.41
N LEU A 110 17.42 1.50 -50.62
CA LEU A 110 16.72 2.21 -49.53
C LEU A 110 15.84 1.25 -48.72
N LEU A 111 15.82 1.43 -47.40
CA LEU A 111 15.20 0.51 -46.45
C LEU A 111 13.79 0.95 -46.02
N PRO A 112 12.84 0.03 -45.76
CA PRO A 112 11.58 0.38 -45.11
C PRO A 112 11.80 1.08 -43.76
N VAL A 113 10.93 2.04 -43.45
CA VAL A 113 11.04 2.89 -42.25
C VAL A 113 9.85 2.65 -41.34
N LEU A 114 10.10 2.26 -40.10
CA LEU A 114 9.11 2.26 -39.03
C LEU A 114 9.18 3.59 -38.29
N VAL A 115 8.08 4.35 -38.29
CA VAL A 115 7.95 5.54 -37.45
C VAL A 115 7.06 5.18 -36.26
N TRP A 116 7.62 5.32 -35.06
CA TRP A 116 6.98 4.92 -33.80
C TRP A 116 6.46 6.12 -33.02
N ILE A 117 5.15 6.15 -32.78
CA ILE A 117 4.50 7.09 -31.86
C ILE A 117 4.43 6.42 -30.48
N HIS A 118 5.25 6.90 -29.54
CA HIS A 118 5.25 6.36 -28.19
C HIS A 118 4.00 6.79 -27.40
N ALA A 119 3.55 5.92 -26.50
CA ALA A 119 2.65 6.18 -25.39
C ALA A 119 3.10 5.30 -24.20
N PRO A 120 2.94 5.72 -22.95
CA PRO A 120 3.00 4.82 -21.83
C PRO A 120 1.61 4.23 -21.62
N GLY A 121 1.55 2.93 -21.36
CA GLY A 121 0.30 2.24 -21.11
C GLY A 121 -0.60 2.98 -20.11
N GLY A 122 -1.86 3.17 -20.47
CA GLY A 122 -2.90 3.56 -19.52
C GLY A 122 -3.45 4.98 -19.59
N SER A 123 -2.97 5.87 -20.47
CA SER A 123 -3.58 7.21 -20.63
C SER A 123 -4.30 7.36 -21.98
N GLN A 124 -5.51 7.94 -21.97
CA GLN A 124 -6.34 8.06 -23.18
C GLN A 124 -5.86 9.11 -24.20
N CYS A 125 -4.82 9.87 -23.87
CA CYS A 125 -3.85 10.58 -24.70
C CYS A 125 -2.68 10.94 -23.78
N VAL A 126 -1.48 10.79 -24.31
CA VAL A 126 -0.20 10.68 -23.60
C VAL A 126 0.07 11.85 -22.63
N THR A 127 0.03 11.58 -21.32
CA THR A 127 0.35 12.58 -20.27
C THR A 127 1.82 12.54 -19.84
N PHE A 128 2.51 11.43 -20.12
CA PHE A 128 3.92 11.16 -19.82
C PHE A 128 4.53 10.21 -20.87
N ALA A 129 5.79 9.77 -20.73
CA ALA A 129 6.65 8.99 -21.64
C ALA A 129 7.62 9.81 -22.50
N SER A 130 8.55 9.06 -23.11
CA SER A 130 9.70 9.58 -23.82
C SER A 130 10.15 8.60 -24.89
N ALA A 131 10.60 9.12 -26.03
CA ALA A 131 11.28 8.35 -27.07
C ALA A 131 12.62 7.74 -26.62
N ALA A 132 13.12 8.14 -25.44
CA ALA A 132 14.31 7.58 -24.80
C ALA A 132 14.01 6.42 -23.83
N SER A 133 12.74 5.99 -23.71
CA SER A 133 12.34 4.92 -22.79
C SER A 133 12.98 3.57 -23.17
N PRO A 134 13.57 2.82 -22.21
CA PRO A 134 14.21 1.52 -22.48
C PRO A 134 13.25 0.47 -23.08
N VAL A 135 11.95 0.57 -22.78
CA VAL A 135 10.91 -0.36 -23.29
C VAL A 135 10.64 -0.17 -24.78
N CYS A 136 11.07 0.97 -25.34
CA CYS A 136 10.99 1.28 -26.77
C CYS A 136 12.38 1.31 -27.43
N ASP A 137 13.41 0.72 -26.80
CA ASP A 137 14.76 0.67 -27.37
C ASP A 137 14.77 -0.17 -28.66
N PRO A 138 14.99 0.44 -29.84
CA PRO A 138 14.91 -0.24 -31.13
C PRO A 138 16.13 -1.10 -31.47
N THR A 139 17.17 -1.11 -30.62
CA THR A 139 18.47 -1.71 -30.97
C THR A 139 18.34 -3.17 -31.35
N ARG A 140 17.65 -3.99 -30.55
CA ARG A 140 17.46 -5.41 -30.83
C ARG A 140 16.62 -5.63 -32.09
N PHE A 141 15.57 -4.84 -32.28
CA PHE A 141 14.70 -4.95 -33.45
C PHE A 141 15.46 -4.63 -34.76
N VAL A 142 16.27 -3.57 -34.78
CA VAL A 142 17.11 -3.24 -35.92
C VAL A 142 18.17 -4.33 -36.15
N ALA A 143 18.82 -4.82 -35.10
CA ALA A 143 19.83 -5.90 -35.22
C ALA A 143 19.23 -7.19 -35.82
N GLU A 144 18.12 -7.67 -35.27
CA GLU A 144 17.46 -8.89 -35.77
C GLU A 144 16.90 -8.73 -37.18
N SER A 145 16.53 -7.51 -37.60
CA SER A 145 16.10 -7.24 -38.98
C SER A 145 17.18 -7.54 -40.01
N VAL A 146 18.46 -7.32 -39.65
CA VAL A 146 19.62 -7.67 -40.49
C VAL A 146 19.78 -9.18 -40.57
N ASP A 147 19.64 -9.89 -39.44
CA ASP A 147 19.75 -11.35 -39.40
C ASP A 147 18.64 -12.05 -40.20
N SER A 148 17.48 -11.40 -40.35
CA SER A 148 16.37 -11.87 -41.17
C SER A 148 16.44 -11.49 -42.65
N ASP A 149 17.56 -10.90 -43.11
CA ASP A 149 17.73 -10.37 -44.47
C ASP A 149 16.66 -9.33 -44.88
N LYS A 150 16.05 -8.66 -43.89
CA LYS A 150 15.00 -7.65 -44.02
C LYS A 150 15.36 -6.40 -43.20
N PRO A 151 16.53 -5.76 -43.43
CA PRO A 151 16.97 -4.61 -42.64
C PRO A 151 15.96 -3.46 -42.67
N ILE A 152 15.71 -2.81 -41.53
CA ILE A 152 14.80 -1.66 -41.42
C ILE A 152 15.46 -0.48 -40.72
N ILE A 153 14.88 0.71 -40.86
CA ILE A 153 15.19 1.89 -40.04
C ILE A 153 14.02 2.14 -39.10
N ILE A 154 14.32 2.41 -37.82
CA ILE A 154 13.30 2.80 -36.84
C ILE A 154 13.54 4.24 -36.42
N VAL A 155 12.47 5.05 -36.51
CA VAL A 155 12.43 6.43 -36.06
C VAL A 155 11.50 6.54 -34.85
N THR A 156 12.04 6.95 -33.71
CA THR A 156 11.27 7.33 -32.51
C THR A 156 11.34 8.84 -32.33
N PHE A 157 10.33 9.49 -31.75
CA PHE A 157 10.36 10.95 -31.60
C PHE A 157 9.56 11.44 -30.41
N ASN A 158 10.03 12.53 -29.80
CA ASN A 158 9.33 13.26 -28.75
C ASN A 158 8.39 14.30 -29.39
N TYR A 159 7.25 14.55 -28.76
CA TYR A 159 6.27 15.56 -29.15
C TYR A 159 5.64 16.16 -27.89
N ARG A 160 4.84 17.23 -28.01
CA ARG A 160 4.18 17.78 -26.82
C ARG A 160 3.22 16.77 -26.22
N LEU A 161 3.17 16.76 -24.89
CA LEU A 161 2.29 15.91 -24.08
C LEU A 161 1.36 16.77 -23.23
N ASN A 162 0.38 16.11 -22.59
CA ASN A 162 -0.49 16.70 -21.56
C ASN A 162 -1.05 18.10 -21.93
N ILE A 163 -1.12 19.04 -20.97
CA ILE A 163 -1.68 20.38 -21.18
C ILE A 163 -0.98 21.13 -22.32
N PHE A 164 0.32 20.94 -22.50
CA PHE A 164 1.09 21.57 -23.57
C PHE A 164 0.62 21.15 -24.97
N ALA A 165 0.12 19.92 -25.09
CA ALA A 165 -0.47 19.39 -26.31
C ALA A 165 -1.97 19.66 -26.47
N PHE A 166 -2.68 19.84 -25.36
CA PHE A 166 -4.13 19.98 -25.35
C PHE A 166 -4.56 21.35 -25.90
N GLY A 167 -3.94 22.43 -25.42
CA GLY A 167 -4.33 23.81 -25.72
C GLY A 167 -5.04 24.48 -24.55
N ASP A 168 -5.43 25.75 -24.70
CA ASP A 168 -5.96 26.58 -23.60
C ASP A 168 -7.47 26.87 -23.69
N GLY A 169 -8.13 26.34 -24.71
CA GLY A 169 -9.57 26.52 -24.98
C GLY A 169 -9.93 27.76 -25.79
N GLU A 170 -8.98 28.65 -26.08
CA GLU A 170 -9.23 29.92 -26.79
C GLU A 170 -8.55 29.99 -28.17
N GLY A 171 -7.69 29.01 -28.50
CA GLY A 171 -6.93 28.98 -29.74
C GLY A 171 -6.76 27.58 -30.33
N GLU A 172 -5.51 27.22 -30.58
CA GLU A 172 -5.17 25.93 -31.20
C GLU A 172 -5.33 24.78 -30.21
N ARG A 173 -5.63 23.60 -30.76
CA ARG A 173 -5.91 22.36 -30.03
C ARG A 173 -5.29 21.16 -30.73
N ASN A 174 -5.24 20.02 -30.04
CA ASN A 174 -4.65 18.79 -30.55
C ASN A 174 -3.24 19.00 -31.11
N LEU A 175 -2.44 19.79 -30.39
CA LEU A 175 -1.11 20.20 -30.85
C LEU A 175 -0.16 19.02 -31.00
N ALA A 176 -0.35 17.94 -30.22
CA ALA A 176 0.36 16.67 -30.44
C ALA A 176 0.17 16.11 -31.87
N LEU A 177 -1.05 16.16 -32.44
CA LEU A 177 -1.28 15.73 -33.83
C LEU A 177 -0.49 16.58 -34.82
N GLN A 178 -0.39 17.89 -34.56
CA GLN A 178 0.37 18.80 -35.43
C GLN A 178 1.88 18.55 -35.32
N ASP A 179 2.38 18.31 -34.11
CA ASP A 179 3.78 17.94 -33.87
C ASP A 179 4.14 16.63 -34.58
N GLN A 180 3.28 15.61 -34.47
CA GLN A 180 3.46 14.32 -35.13
C GLN A 180 3.41 14.45 -36.67
N ARG A 181 2.50 15.27 -37.23
CA ARG A 181 2.46 15.55 -38.68
C ARG A 181 3.74 16.23 -39.15
N LEU A 182 4.27 17.16 -38.35
CA LEU A 182 5.54 17.81 -38.65
C LEU A 182 6.71 16.82 -38.62
N ALA A 183 6.74 15.90 -37.65
CA ALA A 183 7.73 14.82 -37.58
C ALA A 183 7.64 13.91 -38.82
N LEU A 184 6.43 13.48 -39.20
CA LEU A 184 6.21 12.67 -40.42
C LEU A 184 6.67 13.40 -41.69
N GLN A 185 6.38 14.70 -41.80
CA GLN A 185 6.85 15.53 -42.90
C GLN A 185 8.38 15.64 -42.91
N TRP A 186 9.00 15.79 -41.74
CA TRP A 186 10.45 15.83 -41.61
C TRP A 186 11.08 14.50 -42.03
N VAL A 187 10.53 13.37 -41.57
CA VAL A 187 11.00 12.03 -41.95
C VAL A 187 10.90 11.85 -43.46
N ALA A 188 9.75 12.15 -44.07
CA ALA A 188 9.58 12.07 -45.52
C ALA A 188 10.62 12.90 -46.30
N ASN A 189 10.98 14.08 -45.80
CA ASN A 189 11.93 14.98 -46.45
C ASN A 189 13.40 14.56 -46.27
N ASN A 190 13.75 13.88 -45.17
CA ASN A 190 15.15 13.70 -44.78
C ASN A 190 15.61 12.23 -44.66
N ILE A 191 14.70 11.27 -44.47
CA ILE A 191 15.09 9.89 -44.12
C ILE A 191 15.90 9.18 -45.23
N ARG A 192 15.78 9.66 -46.47
CA ARG A 192 16.57 9.19 -47.61
C ARG A 192 18.08 9.31 -47.36
N ASP A 193 18.51 10.40 -46.74
CA ASP A 193 19.93 10.63 -46.44
C ASP A 193 20.45 9.72 -45.32
N PHE A 194 19.54 9.17 -44.51
CA PHE A 194 19.85 8.16 -43.51
C PHE A 194 19.74 6.73 -44.07
N GLY A 195 19.40 6.56 -45.35
CA GLY A 195 19.27 5.27 -46.04
C GLY A 195 17.85 4.68 -46.03
N GLY A 196 16.85 5.43 -45.57
CA GLY A 196 15.45 4.99 -45.56
C GLY A 196 14.71 5.33 -46.85
N ASP A 197 13.68 4.56 -47.17
CA ASP A 197 12.80 4.77 -48.30
C ASP A 197 11.60 5.63 -47.88
N PRO A 198 11.49 6.90 -48.31
CA PRO A 198 10.36 7.76 -47.96
C PRO A 198 9.03 7.26 -48.53
N GLU A 199 9.06 6.34 -49.50
CA GLU A 199 7.87 5.70 -50.08
C GLU A 199 7.47 4.40 -49.37
N LYS A 200 8.20 3.99 -48.32
CA LYS A 200 7.90 2.78 -47.53
C LYS A 200 7.91 3.07 -46.03
N ILE A 201 7.14 4.07 -45.65
CA ILE A 201 6.94 4.43 -44.25
C ILE A 201 5.75 3.64 -43.68
N THR A 202 6.03 2.86 -42.64
CA THR A 202 5.02 2.25 -41.76
C THR A 202 4.89 3.09 -40.50
N LEU A 203 3.70 3.58 -40.21
CA LEU A 203 3.40 4.30 -38.98
C LEU A 203 2.83 3.34 -37.93
N ALA A 204 3.44 3.29 -36.75
CA ALA A 204 3.03 2.39 -35.68
C ALA A 204 2.99 3.10 -34.33
N GLY A 205 2.18 2.57 -33.42
CA GLY A 205 2.10 3.01 -32.04
C GLY A 205 1.29 2.01 -31.22
N GLU A 206 1.42 2.12 -29.90
CA GLU A 206 0.72 1.32 -28.90
C GLU A 206 -0.22 2.21 -28.08
N SER A 207 -1.35 1.69 -27.61
CA SER A 207 -2.31 2.46 -26.78
C SER A 207 -2.78 3.77 -27.42
N ALA A 208 -2.67 4.90 -26.70
CA ALA A 208 -2.81 6.26 -27.21
C ALA A 208 -1.92 6.56 -28.43
N GLY A 209 -0.74 5.94 -28.57
CA GLY A 209 0.06 6.00 -29.78
C GLY A 209 -0.69 5.42 -30.98
N ALA A 210 -1.35 4.27 -30.80
CA ALA A 210 -2.23 3.68 -31.81
C ALA A 210 -3.49 4.55 -32.08
N VAL A 211 -4.04 5.24 -31.07
CA VAL A 211 -5.10 6.25 -31.25
C VAL A 211 -4.65 7.34 -32.23
N TYR A 212 -3.44 7.89 -32.03
CA TYR A 212 -2.86 8.89 -32.93
C TYR A 212 -2.57 8.32 -34.32
N VAL A 213 -2.04 7.10 -34.42
CA VAL A 213 -1.84 6.41 -35.71
C VAL A 213 -3.18 6.30 -36.45
N HIS A 214 -4.24 5.84 -35.77
CA HIS A 214 -5.57 5.72 -36.35
C HIS A 214 -6.07 7.09 -36.83
N ALA A 215 -5.90 8.15 -36.02
CA ALA A 215 -6.24 9.52 -36.40
C ALA A 215 -5.50 10.01 -37.66
N HIS A 216 -4.21 9.70 -37.80
CA HIS A 216 -3.44 10.08 -38.99
C HIS A 216 -3.92 9.34 -40.25
N VAL A 217 -4.18 8.03 -40.16
CA VAL A 217 -4.55 7.26 -41.36
C VAL A 217 -5.96 7.58 -41.86
N ILE A 218 -6.86 8.09 -41.04
CA ILE A 218 -8.19 8.55 -41.49
C ILE A 218 -8.23 10.04 -41.85
N SER A 219 -7.26 10.82 -41.37
CA SER A 219 -7.21 12.27 -41.53
C SER A 219 -7.07 12.67 -42.99
N LYS A 220 -7.72 13.77 -43.39
CA LYS A 220 -7.55 14.33 -44.74
C LYS A 220 -6.28 15.14 -44.87
N THR A 221 -5.84 15.72 -43.76
CA THR A 221 -4.72 16.67 -43.67
C THR A 221 -3.39 16.04 -43.26
N ALA A 222 -3.37 14.77 -42.86
CA ALA A 222 -2.14 14.04 -42.56
C ALA A 222 -1.21 13.91 -43.80
N PRO A 223 0.13 13.94 -43.59
CA PRO A 223 1.09 13.67 -44.66
C PRO A 223 0.83 12.34 -45.35
N LYS A 224 0.86 12.35 -46.69
CA LYS A 224 0.61 11.16 -47.52
C LYS A 224 1.78 10.19 -47.62
N CYS A 225 2.83 10.38 -46.80
CA CYS A 225 4.03 9.55 -46.84
C CYS A 225 3.84 8.19 -46.15
N VAL A 226 2.80 8.02 -45.34
CA VAL A 226 2.48 6.76 -44.66
C VAL A 226 1.74 5.83 -45.61
N HIS A 227 2.31 4.65 -45.86
CA HIS A 227 1.75 3.65 -46.78
C HIS A 227 1.15 2.46 -46.03
N GLN A 228 1.63 2.18 -44.83
CA GLN A 228 1.14 1.10 -43.98
C GLN A 228 1.02 1.58 -42.55
N ALA A 229 0.14 0.97 -41.77
CA ALA A 229 -0.01 1.28 -40.36
C ALA A 229 -0.14 0.04 -39.48
N ILE A 230 0.30 0.18 -38.23
CA ILE A 230 0.14 -0.83 -37.18
C ILE A 230 -0.50 -0.17 -35.97
N LEU A 231 -1.65 -0.71 -35.57
CA LEU A 231 -2.43 -0.30 -34.41
C LEU A 231 -2.27 -1.33 -33.30
N ALA A 232 -1.25 -1.18 -32.45
CA ALA A 232 -1.01 -2.10 -31.36
C ALA A 232 -1.93 -1.75 -30.17
N SER A 233 -2.92 -2.60 -29.91
CA SER A 233 -3.82 -2.48 -28.75
C SER A 233 -4.47 -1.10 -28.60
N GLY A 234 -4.94 -0.50 -29.69
CA GLY A 234 -5.60 0.81 -29.61
C GLY A 234 -6.11 1.36 -30.93
N SER A 235 -7.12 2.23 -30.85
CA SER A 235 -7.70 2.91 -32.01
C SER A 235 -8.52 4.10 -31.51
N LEU A 236 -9.01 4.99 -32.38
CA LEU A 236 -9.98 6.03 -31.99
C LEU A 236 -11.24 5.50 -31.27
N HIS A 237 -11.57 4.21 -31.32
CA HIS A 237 -12.65 3.64 -30.49
C HIS A 237 -12.28 3.50 -29.01
N LEU A 238 -10.98 3.40 -28.69
CA LEU A 238 -10.46 3.40 -27.33
C LEU A 238 -10.59 4.81 -26.71
N SER A 239 -10.24 5.84 -27.48
CA SER A 239 -10.28 7.24 -27.07
C SER A 239 -10.78 8.12 -28.22
N PRO A 240 -12.11 8.28 -28.35
CA PRO A 240 -12.69 9.06 -29.43
C PRO A 240 -12.47 10.56 -29.20
N PRO A 241 -12.44 11.38 -30.27
CA PRO A 241 -12.39 12.83 -30.13
C PRO A 241 -13.57 13.33 -29.30
N GLN A 242 -13.31 14.10 -28.25
CA GLN A 242 -14.34 14.54 -27.29
C GLN A 242 -14.86 15.95 -27.60
N PRO A 243 -16.12 16.24 -27.24
CA PRO A 243 -16.69 17.56 -27.40
C PRO A 243 -15.90 18.66 -26.70
N LEU A 244 -15.85 19.84 -27.33
CA LEU A 244 -15.15 21.00 -26.79
C LEU A 244 -15.69 21.43 -25.41
N ALA A 245 -16.98 21.23 -25.16
CA ALA A 245 -17.58 21.52 -23.86
C ALA A 245 -16.96 20.70 -22.72
N VAL A 246 -16.66 19.42 -22.97
CA VAL A 246 -15.99 18.54 -21.99
C VAL A 246 -14.56 19.04 -21.74
N SER A 247 -13.89 19.51 -22.79
CA SER A 247 -12.55 20.09 -22.71
C SER A 247 -12.51 21.35 -21.83
N GLN A 248 -13.54 22.19 -21.93
CA GLN A 248 -13.63 23.43 -21.15
C GLN A 248 -13.70 23.16 -19.64
N GLY A 249 -14.49 22.17 -19.21
CA GLY A 249 -14.60 21.82 -17.79
C GLY A 249 -13.27 21.33 -17.17
N LEU A 250 -12.44 20.62 -17.95
CA LEU A 250 -11.08 20.26 -17.54
C LEU A 250 -10.17 21.48 -17.44
N LEU A 251 -10.20 22.35 -18.45
CA LEU A 251 -9.40 23.58 -18.49
C LEU A 251 -9.73 24.55 -17.36
N ASP A 252 -11.01 24.69 -17.01
CA ASP A 252 -11.45 25.57 -15.92
C ASP A 252 -10.90 25.11 -14.57
N ARG A 253 -10.84 23.80 -14.31
CA ARG A 253 -10.21 23.23 -13.11
C ARG A 253 -8.72 23.58 -13.03
N ILE A 254 -8.00 23.35 -14.13
CA ILE A 254 -6.56 23.65 -14.22
C ILE A 254 -6.30 25.16 -14.07
N LYS A 255 -7.07 26.01 -14.77
CA LYS A 255 -6.98 27.47 -14.68
C LYS A 255 -7.27 27.96 -13.26
N THR A 256 -8.20 27.35 -12.55
CA THR A 256 -8.54 27.69 -11.16
C THR A 256 -7.39 27.37 -10.20
N ASP A 257 -6.80 26.18 -10.31
CA ASP A 257 -5.66 25.78 -9.47
C ASP A 257 -4.41 26.64 -9.76
N LEU A 258 -4.12 26.95 -11.04
CA LEU A 258 -3.05 27.87 -11.41
C LEU A 258 -3.26 29.28 -10.82
N LYS A 259 -4.48 29.80 -10.92
CA LYS A 259 -4.83 31.12 -10.37
C LYS A 259 -4.66 31.17 -8.86
N ALA A 260 -5.03 30.10 -8.15
CA ALA A 260 -4.83 29.99 -6.70
C ALA A 260 -3.33 30.05 -6.30
N ARG A 261 -2.44 29.67 -7.21
CA ARG A 261 -0.98 29.73 -7.04
C ARG A 261 -0.33 31.01 -7.59
N GLY A 262 -1.14 31.96 -8.08
CA GLY A 262 -0.66 33.22 -8.64
C GLY A 262 -0.16 33.12 -10.09
N ASP A 263 -0.41 32.00 -10.76
CA ASP A 263 -0.01 31.73 -12.14
C ASP A 263 -1.19 31.78 -13.12
N THR A 264 -0.87 31.77 -14.42
CA THR A 264 -1.85 31.58 -15.49
C THR A 264 -1.41 30.47 -16.44
N ILE A 265 -2.36 29.90 -17.17
CA ILE A 265 -2.06 28.83 -18.14
C ILE A 265 -1.06 29.27 -19.24
N ARG A 266 -1.05 30.57 -19.59
CA ARG A 266 -0.16 31.12 -20.63
C ARG A 266 1.18 31.64 -20.10
N SER A 267 1.22 32.13 -18.85
CA SER A 267 2.42 32.79 -18.29
C SER A 267 3.12 32.00 -17.18
N GLY A 268 2.47 30.98 -16.59
CA GLY A 268 3.06 30.16 -15.54
C GLY A 268 4.23 29.32 -16.05
N SER A 269 5.13 28.89 -15.15
CA SER A 269 6.22 27.98 -15.52
C SER A 269 5.69 26.61 -15.95
N ALA A 270 6.48 25.86 -16.73
CA ALA A 270 6.14 24.49 -17.10
C ALA A 270 5.89 23.61 -15.86
N ASP A 271 6.73 23.73 -14.83
CA ASP A 271 6.57 23.06 -13.54
C ASP A 271 5.24 23.40 -12.86
N SER A 272 4.80 24.66 -12.91
CA SER A 272 3.54 25.08 -12.30
C SER A 272 2.34 24.43 -13.02
N LEU A 273 2.41 24.33 -14.35
CA LEU A 273 1.41 23.62 -15.16
C LEU A 273 1.40 22.12 -14.88
N VAL A 274 2.57 21.48 -14.81
CA VAL A 274 2.69 20.05 -14.44
C VAL A 274 2.12 19.80 -13.05
N GLN A 275 2.44 20.66 -12.07
CA GLN A 275 1.88 20.56 -10.73
C GLN A 275 0.37 20.81 -10.70
N ALA A 276 -0.16 21.64 -11.61
CA ALA A 276 -1.61 21.82 -11.78
C ALA A 276 -2.29 20.51 -12.16
N LEU A 277 -1.69 19.79 -13.11
CA LEU A 277 -2.18 18.48 -13.56
C LEU A 277 -2.20 17.48 -12.41
N ILE A 278 -1.13 17.44 -11.62
CA ILE A 278 -1.02 16.57 -10.43
C ILE A 278 -2.11 16.92 -9.40
N ASN A 279 -2.25 18.20 -9.04
CA ASN A 279 -3.22 18.64 -8.04
C ASN A 279 -4.67 18.39 -8.48
N CYS A 280 -4.97 18.58 -9.76
CA CYS A 280 -6.28 18.35 -10.34
C CYS A 280 -6.58 16.86 -10.60
N GLY A 281 -5.64 15.94 -10.30
CA GLY A 281 -5.82 14.50 -10.53
C GLY A 281 -5.94 14.14 -12.01
N VAL A 282 -5.32 14.91 -12.90
CA VAL A 282 -5.44 14.72 -14.35
C VAL A 282 -4.50 13.62 -14.81
N THR A 283 -5.03 12.41 -14.95
CA THR A 283 -4.28 11.23 -15.38
C THR A 283 -4.39 10.96 -16.89
N SER A 284 -5.42 11.49 -17.55
CA SER A 284 -5.64 11.37 -19.00
C SER A 284 -6.07 12.71 -19.61
N MET A 285 -5.62 12.94 -20.84
CA MET A 285 -6.22 13.92 -21.75
C MET A 285 -6.70 13.17 -22.99
N TRP A 286 -7.36 13.84 -23.94
CA TRP A 286 -7.95 13.21 -25.11
C TRP A 286 -7.82 14.10 -26.35
N LEU A 287 -8.06 13.53 -27.53
CA LEU A 287 -8.25 14.33 -28.74
C LEU A 287 -9.53 15.15 -28.60
N GLN A 288 -9.47 16.42 -28.90
CA GLN A 288 -10.64 17.30 -28.97
C GLN A 288 -11.28 17.20 -30.35
N GLU A 289 -12.60 17.35 -30.43
CA GLU A 289 -13.30 17.45 -31.72
C GLU A 289 -12.68 18.56 -32.60
N GLU A 290 -12.34 18.19 -33.82
CA GLU A 290 -11.89 19.12 -34.85
C GLU A 290 -12.40 18.69 -36.23
N PRO A 291 -12.59 19.62 -37.18
CA PRO A 291 -13.20 19.32 -38.48
C PRO A 291 -12.54 18.18 -39.26
N ASP A 292 -11.23 18.00 -39.07
CA ASP A 292 -10.48 16.95 -39.74
C ASP A 292 -10.78 15.54 -39.20
N LEU A 293 -11.42 15.40 -38.04
CA LEU A 293 -11.83 14.13 -37.42
C LEU A 293 -13.36 13.95 -37.39
N ASP A 294 -14.16 14.90 -37.91
CA ASP A 294 -15.62 14.77 -37.94
C ASP A 294 -16.09 13.49 -38.65
N GLY A 295 -16.93 12.69 -37.99
CA GLY A 295 -17.45 11.44 -38.54
C GLY A 295 -16.37 10.38 -38.81
N TRP A 296 -15.27 10.40 -38.03
CA TRP A 296 -14.15 9.47 -38.13
C TRP A 296 -14.57 8.00 -38.15
N GLU A 297 -15.65 7.64 -37.47
CA GLU A 297 -16.18 6.27 -37.33
C GLU A 297 -16.47 5.62 -38.69
N ASN A 298 -16.87 6.44 -39.66
CA ASN A 298 -17.28 6.01 -40.99
C ASN A 298 -16.21 6.26 -42.06
N ARG A 299 -15.05 6.81 -41.69
CA ARG A 299 -13.99 7.12 -42.65
C ARG A 299 -13.15 5.87 -42.90
N ALA A 300 -12.84 5.65 -44.16
CA ALA A 300 -11.87 4.63 -44.55
C ALA A 300 -10.45 5.13 -44.25
N GLU A 301 -9.65 4.28 -43.65
CA GLU A 301 -8.22 4.47 -43.48
C GLU A 301 -7.54 4.53 -44.85
N ARG A 302 -6.59 5.45 -44.98
CA ARG A 302 -5.96 5.90 -46.23
C ARG A 302 -4.54 5.35 -46.38
N VAL A 303 -4.37 4.08 -46.03
CA VAL A 303 -3.12 3.32 -46.16
C VAL A 303 -3.40 2.02 -46.94
N ASP A 304 -2.35 1.44 -47.50
CA ASP A 304 -2.41 0.25 -48.38
C ASP A 304 -2.50 -1.06 -47.59
N GLY A 305 -1.99 -1.07 -46.35
CA GLY A 305 -2.04 -2.21 -45.45
C GLY A 305 -2.17 -1.79 -44.00
N LEU A 306 -2.95 -2.55 -43.23
CA LEU A 306 -3.15 -2.34 -41.81
C LEU A 306 -2.82 -3.62 -41.04
N MET A 307 -2.21 -3.46 -39.87
CA MET A 307 -2.12 -4.51 -38.86
C MET A 307 -2.74 -3.97 -37.57
N ILE A 308 -3.50 -4.80 -36.85
CA ILE A 308 -4.20 -4.38 -35.64
C ILE A 308 -4.16 -5.48 -34.59
N SER A 309 -4.05 -5.10 -33.32
CA SER A 309 -4.10 -6.05 -32.21
C SER A 309 -4.97 -5.64 -31.04
N ASP A 310 -5.21 -6.64 -30.21
CA ASP A 310 -5.72 -6.58 -28.86
C ASP A 310 -4.95 -7.57 -27.96
N MET A 311 -5.30 -7.62 -26.67
CA MET A 311 -4.72 -8.50 -25.66
C MET A 311 -5.81 -9.24 -24.89
N GLU A 312 -5.41 -10.24 -24.12
CA GLU A 312 -6.31 -11.01 -23.27
C GLU A 312 -6.95 -10.18 -22.14
N TYR A 313 -6.22 -9.23 -21.54
CA TYR A 313 -6.69 -8.45 -20.39
C TYR A 313 -6.34 -6.96 -20.50
N GLU A 314 -6.83 -6.30 -21.55
CA GLU A 314 -6.62 -4.87 -21.85
C GLU A 314 -7.21 -3.94 -20.76
N SER A 315 -8.30 -4.37 -20.14
CA SER A 315 -9.03 -3.56 -19.16
C SER A 315 -8.30 -3.40 -17.81
N ALA A 316 -7.14 -4.02 -17.64
CA ALA A 316 -6.32 -3.96 -16.43
C ALA A 316 -6.06 -2.52 -15.93
N ILE A 317 -5.93 -1.55 -16.84
CA ILE A 317 -5.69 -0.14 -16.50
C ILE A 317 -6.89 0.55 -15.81
N TRP A 318 -8.11 0.02 -15.99
CA TRP A 318 -9.31 0.51 -15.29
C TRP A 318 -9.62 -0.31 -14.03
N ARG A 319 -8.87 -1.38 -13.74
CA ARG A 319 -9.12 -2.25 -12.59
C ARG A 319 -9.21 -1.47 -11.29
N SER A 320 -8.28 -0.54 -11.03
CA SER A 320 -8.32 0.28 -9.82
C SER A 320 -9.55 1.17 -9.74
N GLY A 321 -10.12 1.61 -10.86
CA GLY A 321 -11.37 2.37 -10.90
C GLY A 321 -12.60 1.47 -10.68
N VAL A 322 -12.64 0.32 -11.36
CA VAL A 322 -13.73 -0.66 -11.22
C VAL A 322 -13.76 -1.28 -9.81
N ASP A 323 -12.60 -1.48 -9.19
CA ASP A 323 -12.47 -1.96 -7.80
C ASP A 323 -13.11 -1.00 -6.78
N LEU A 324 -13.28 0.28 -7.12
CA LEU A 324 -13.96 1.27 -6.28
C LEU A 324 -15.48 1.24 -6.43
N LEU A 325 -16.01 0.66 -7.51
CA LEU A 325 -17.45 0.60 -7.76
C LEU A 325 -18.11 -0.44 -6.83
N LYS A 326 -19.28 -0.08 -6.31
CA LYS A 326 -20.19 -1.03 -5.67
C LYS A 326 -20.95 -1.82 -6.73
N THR A 327 -21.42 -3.01 -6.37
CA THR A 327 -22.16 -3.86 -7.32
C THR A 327 -23.45 -3.20 -7.78
N GLU A 328 -24.11 -2.44 -6.90
CA GLU A 328 -25.34 -1.72 -7.21
C GLU A 328 -25.08 -0.60 -8.24
N GLU A 329 -23.96 0.11 -8.10
CA GLU A 329 -23.51 1.13 -9.06
C GLU A 329 -23.18 0.47 -10.41
N ILE A 330 -22.52 -0.70 -10.39
CA ILE A 330 -22.25 -1.49 -11.61
C ILE A 330 -23.55 -1.89 -12.33
N LEU A 331 -24.55 -2.36 -11.58
CA LEU A 331 -25.84 -2.77 -12.13
C LEU A 331 -26.62 -1.58 -12.67
N GLU A 332 -26.64 -0.45 -11.96
CA GLU A 332 -27.27 0.79 -12.40
C GLU A 332 -26.63 1.28 -13.71
N ILE A 333 -25.30 1.32 -13.79
CA ILE A 333 -24.62 1.73 -15.01
C ILE A 333 -24.87 0.73 -16.15
N THR A 334 -24.88 -0.57 -15.87
CA THR A 334 -25.17 -1.61 -16.88
C THR A 334 -26.60 -1.48 -17.42
N CYS A 335 -27.57 -1.21 -16.54
CA CYS A 335 -28.96 -0.92 -16.87
C CYS A 335 -29.13 0.35 -17.71
N ASP A 336 -28.47 1.45 -17.33
CA ASP A 336 -28.58 2.73 -18.03
C ASP A 336 -27.92 2.70 -19.41
N CYS A 337 -26.90 1.86 -19.58
CA CYS A 337 -26.14 1.78 -20.83
C CYS A 337 -26.77 0.85 -21.88
N SER A 338 -27.62 -0.12 -21.49
CA SER A 338 -28.21 -1.11 -22.41
C SER A 338 -29.69 -1.34 -22.19
N GLN A 339 -30.47 -1.36 -23.29
CA GLN A 339 -31.83 -1.90 -23.26
C GLN A 339 -31.87 -3.43 -23.08
N ASP A 340 -30.74 -4.11 -23.30
CA ASP A 340 -30.53 -5.56 -23.10
C ASP A 340 -29.71 -5.86 -21.83
N ALA A 341 -29.71 -4.97 -20.83
CA ALA A 341 -28.88 -5.08 -19.62
C ALA A 341 -28.93 -6.45 -18.95
N PHE A 342 -30.12 -7.06 -18.82
CA PHE A 342 -30.29 -8.41 -18.28
C PHE A 342 -29.46 -9.48 -19.02
N ARG A 343 -29.31 -9.36 -20.34
CA ARG A 343 -28.53 -10.32 -21.15
C ARG A 343 -27.03 -10.10 -20.94
N LEU A 344 -26.59 -8.86 -20.74
CA LEU A 344 -25.21 -8.53 -20.41
C LEU A 344 -24.86 -8.99 -18.99
N GLU A 345 -25.78 -8.82 -18.05
CA GLU A 345 -25.64 -9.31 -16.68
C GLU A 345 -25.46 -10.82 -16.64
N GLU A 346 -26.28 -11.55 -17.40
CA GLU A 346 -26.16 -13.01 -17.54
C GLU A 346 -24.82 -13.41 -18.18
N LEU A 347 -24.46 -12.75 -19.28
CA LEU A 347 -23.30 -13.09 -20.09
C LEU A 347 -21.96 -12.81 -19.40
N TYR A 348 -21.86 -11.68 -18.69
CA TYR A 348 -20.64 -11.27 -17.99
C TYR A 348 -20.69 -11.58 -16.49
N HIS A 349 -21.65 -12.38 -16.05
CA HIS A 349 -21.82 -12.80 -14.66
C HIS A 349 -21.86 -11.63 -13.66
N ILE A 350 -22.61 -10.58 -14.01
CA ILE A 350 -22.82 -9.39 -13.19
C ILE A 350 -24.09 -9.62 -12.37
N TYR A 351 -23.91 -9.94 -11.09
CA TYR A 351 -25.02 -10.23 -10.17
C TYR A 351 -24.84 -9.46 -8.84
N PRO A 352 -25.93 -8.93 -8.25
CA PRO A 352 -25.89 -8.19 -6.99
C PRO A 352 -25.15 -8.95 -5.86
N GLU A 353 -25.40 -10.25 -5.76
CA GLU A 353 -24.85 -11.13 -4.73
C GLU A 353 -23.42 -11.61 -5.00
N ARG A 354 -22.82 -11.26 -6.15
CA ARG A 354 -21.47 -11.69 -6.55
C ARG A 354 -20.55 -10.51 -6.85
N PRO A 355 -20.20 -9.67 -5.86
CA PRO A 355 -19.48 -8.41 -6.06
C PRO A 355 -18.12 -8.55 -6.76
N ILE A 356 -17.38 -9.65 -6.54
CA ILE A 356 -16.10 -9.90 -7.23
C ILE A 356 -16.35 -10.25 -8.70
N SER A 357 -17.30 -11.15 -8.96
CA SER A 357 -17.70 -11.56 -10.31
C SER A 357 -18.17 -10.37 -11.12
N SER A 358 -18.99 -9.50 -10.54
CA SER A 358 -19.52 -8.31 -11.20
C SER A 358 -18.45 -7.31 -11.61
N ARG A 359 -17.42 -7.11 -10.78
CA ARG A 359 -16.28 -6.25 -11.14
C ARG A 359 -15.43 -6.84 -12.27
N LEU A 360 -15.17 -8.15 -12.22
CA LEU A 360 -14.48 -8.84 -13.31
C LEU A 360 -15.31 -8.79 -14.60
N GLY A 361 -16.62 -9.02 -14.52
CA GLY A 361 -17.55 -8.91 -15.64
C GLY A 361 -17.57 -7.51 -16.27
N VAL A 362 -17.55 -6.44 -15.47
CA VAL A 362 -17.41 -5.07 -16.01
C VAL A 362 -16.08 -4.86 -16.70
N LEU A 363 -14.98 -5.39 -16.15
CA LEU A 363 -13.67 -5.32 -16.79
C LEU A 363 -13.66 -6.09 -18.11
N ASP A 364 -14.35 -7.24 -18.19
CA ASP A 364 -14.50 -8.01 -19.42
C ASP A 364 -15.34 -7.24 -20.45
N ILE A 365 -16.43 -6.57 -20.04
CA ILE A 365 -17.21 -5.67 -20.91
C ILE A 365 -16.33 -4.53 -21.46
N ILE A 366 -15.50 -3.89 -20.62
CA ILE A 366 -14.60 -2.81 -21.06
C ILE A 366 -13.58 -3.35 -22.07
N ASN A 367 -12.98 -4.51 -21.80
CA ASN A 367 -12.04 -5.18 -22.68
C ASN A 367 -12.67 -5.41 -24.07
N ASP A 368 -13.84 -6.03 -24.09
CA ASP A 368 -14.51 -6.39 -25.33
C ASP A 368 -14.97 -5.15 -26.11
N THR A 369 -15.53 -4.15 -25.44
CA THR A 369 -16.10 -2.98 -26.11
C THR A 369 -15.06 -1.96 -26.57
N ARG A 370 -13.86 -1.93 -25.99
CA ARG A 370 -12.82 -0.94 -26.31
C ARG A 370 -11.67 -1.45 -27.14
N PHE A 371 -11.40 -2.75 -27.11
CA PHE A 371 -10.27 -3.35 -27.80
C PHE A 371 -10.74 -4.41 -28.79
N ALA A 372 -11.33 -5.51 -28.29
CA ALA A 372 -11.61 -6.67 -29.12
C ALA A 372 -12.64 -6.40 -30.23
N LEU A 373 -13.78 -5.79 -29.88
CA LEU A 373 -14.83 -5.49 -30.85
C LEU A 373 -14.37 -4.45 -31.89
N PRO A 374 -13.78 -3.29 -31.52
CA PRO A 374 -13.24 -2.36 -32.51
C PRO A 374 -12.18 -2.97 -33.43
N ALA A 375 -11.26 -3.78 -32.89
CA ALA A 375 -10.25 -4.46 -33.69
C ALA A 375 -10.88 -5.38 -34.73
N LEU A 376 -11.92 -6.14 -34.34
CA LEU A 376 -12.67 -6.98 -35.25
C LEU A 376 -13.45 -6.15 -36.29
N GLU A 377 -14.17 -5.10 -35.88
CA GLU A 377 -15.00 -4.28 -36.77
C GLU A 377 -14.16 -3.61 -37.87
N ILE A 378 -13.02 -3.02 -37.48
CA ILE A 378 -12.05 -2.45 -38.42
C ILE A 378 -11.55 -3.54 -39.37
N SER A 379 -11.16 -4.70 -38.84
CA SER A 379 -10.64 -5.80 -39.65
C SER A 379 -11.66 -6.35 -40.63
N GLU A 380 -12.91 -6.53 -40.21
CA GLU A 380 -14.00 -6.96 -41.08
C GLU A 380 -14.32 -5.92 -42.15
N ARG A 381 -14.35 -4.64 -41.81
CA ARG A 381 -14.53 -3.56 -42.79
C ARG A 381 -13.44 -3.63 -43.85
N TRP A 382 -12.18 -3.83 -43.46
CA TRP A 382 -11.06 -3.98 -44.40
C TRP A 382 -11.21 -5.21 -45.30
N ARG A 383 -11.51 -6.38 -44.72
CA ARG A 383 -11.74 -7.62 -45.48
C ARG A 383 -12.89 -7.49 -46.47
N ARG A 384 -14.03 -6.90 -46.06
CA ARG A 384 -15.18 -6.65 -46.95
C ARG A 384 -14.83 -5.74 -48.13
N ASN A 385 -13.89 -4.82 -47.93
CA ASN A 385 -13.38 -3.93 -48.98
C ASN A 385 -12.17 -4.50 -49.73
N SER A 386 -11.83 -5.78 -49.52
CA SER A 386 -10.67 -6.45 -50.15
C SER A 386 -9.35 -5.71 -49.94
N LYS A 387 -9.18 -5.07 -48.78
CA LYS A 387 -7.93 -4.42 -48.38
C LYS A 387 -7.09 -5.35 -47.50
N ARG A 388 -5.76 -5.23 -47.61
CA ARG A 388 -4.76 -6.03 -46.88
C ARG A 388 -4.77 -5.73 -45.38
N ILE A 389 -5.20 -6.70 -44.57
CA ILE A 389 -5.33 -6.57 -43.12
C ILE A 389 -4.81 -7.81 -42.40
N TYR A 390 -4.07 -7.61 -41.32
CA TYR A 390 -3.65 -8.70 -40.43
C TYR A 390 -4.02 -8.38 -38.98
N GLN A 391 -4.73 -9.29 -38.34
CA GLN A 391 -5.12 -9.17 -36.94
C GLN A 391 -4.29 -10.15 -36.09
N TYR A 392 -3.84 -9.70 -34.93
CA TYR A 392 -3.16 -10.57 -33.96
C TYR A 392 -3.60 -10.26 -32.52
N ILE A 393 -3.45 -11.22 -31.62
CA ILE A 393 -3.70 -11.08 -30.18
C ILE A 393 -2.42 -11.40 -29.41
N ILE A 394 -2.19 -10.69 -28.32
CA ILE A 394 -1.12 -11.00 -27.38
C ILE A 394 -1.72 -11.59 -26.10
N ASP A 395 -1.29 -12.81 -25.80
CA ASP A 395 -1.70 -13.60 -24.63
C ASP A 395 -0.48 -14.03 -23.78
N GLU A 396 0.72 -13.55 -24.14
CA GLU A 396 1.91 -13.79 -23.34
C GLU A 396 1.90 -12.91 -22.09
N ALA A 397 1.82 -13.53 -20.92
CA ALA A 397 1.80 -12.83 -19.65
C ALA A 397 3.13 -12.11 -19.36
N ASN A 398 3.08 -11.11 -18.48
CA ASN A 398 4.29 -10.42 -18.02
C ASN A 398 5.35 -11.41 -17.51
N PRO A 399 6.60 -11.36 -18.03
CA PRO A 399 7.60 -12.40 -17.77
C PRO A 399 8.13 -12.42 -16.34
N TRP A 400 7.91 -11.36 -15.54
CA TRP A 400 8.29 -11.29 -14.12
C TRP A 400 7.11 -11.49 -13.18
N GLN A 401 5.88 -11.18 -13.62
CA GLN A 401 4.68 -11.27 -12.79
C GLN A 401 3.51 -11.83 -13.59
N ALA A 402 3.49 -13.16 -13.78
CA ALA A 402 2.44 -13.84 -14.53
C ALA A 402 1.01 -13.59 -14.01
N SER A 403 0.84 -13.30 -12.71
CA SER A 403 -0.44 -12.91 -12.10
C SER A 403 -1.02 -11.60 -12.65
N SER A 404 -0.21 -10.80 -13.34
CA SER A 404 -0.66 -9.58 -14.03
C SER A 404 -1.28 -9.86 -15.40
N ARG A 405 -1.27 -11.12 -15.87
CA ARG A 405 -1.82 -11.57 -17.18
C ARG A 405 -1.17 -10.86 -18.37
N ALA A 406 -1.69 -11.09 -19.57
CA ALA A 406 -1.30 -10.34 -20.77
C ALA A 406 -2.17 -9.09 -20.85
N HIS A 407 -1.60 -7.95 -20.46
CA HIS A 407 -2.31 -6.68 -20.43
C HIS A 407 -1.65 -5.64 -21.31
N HIS A 408 -2.46 -4.65 -21.70
CA HIS A 408 -2.22 -3.56 -22.65
C HIS A 408 -0.79 -3.05 -22.80
N ALA A 409 -0.02 -2.92 -21.72
CA ALA A 409 1.31 -2.30 -21.76
C ALA A 409 2.47 -3.31 -21.93
N VAL A 410 2.20 -4.62 -21.90
CA VAL A 410 3.21 -5.69 -21.86
C VAL A 410 3.74 -6.04 -23.25
N ASP A 411 3.05 -5.69 -24.34
CA ASP A 411 3.53 -5.87 -25.72
C ASP A 411 4.87 -5.19 -26.01
N LEU A 412 5.08 -3.98 -25.46
CA LEU A 412 6.32 -3.24 -25.64
C LEU A 412 7.54 -4.02 -25.13
N ILE A 413 7.36 -4.79 -24.06
CA ILE A 413 8.40 -5.65 -23.47
C ILE A 413 8.84 -6.69 -24.51
N PHE A 414 7.90 -7.24 -25.27
CA PHE A 414 8.18 -8.27 -26.27
C PHE A 414 8.64 -7.70 -27.62
N LEU A 415 8.00 -6.64 -28.11
CA LEU A 415 8.20 -6.08 -29.44
C LEU A 415 9.63 -5.55 -29.62
N PHE A 416 10.04 -4.55 -28.85
CA PHE A 416 11.32 -3.88 -29.06
C PHE A 416 12.51 -4.72 -28.58
N GLY A 417 12.29 -5.58 -27.57
CA GLY A 417 13.33 -6.43 -27.01
C GLY A 417 14.48 -5.65 -26.37
N GLY A 418 14.22 -4.41 -25.97
CA GLY A 418 15.17 -3.53 -25.26
C GLY A 418 15.48 -3.99 -23.84
N ILE A 419 14.66 -4.90 -23.30
CA ILE A 419 14.85 -5.51 -22.00
C ILE A 419 15.28 -6.97 -22.20
N ASP A 420 16.25 -7.42 -21.39
CA ASP A 420 16.73 -8.79 -21.43
C ASP A 420 15.64 -9.77 -20.93
N LEU A 421 15.16 -10.61 -21.85
CA LEU A 421 14.20 -11.68 -21.58
C LEU A 421 14.83 -13.08 -21.65
N SER A 422 16.16 -13.18 -21.72
CA SER A 422 16.87 -14.47 -21.88
C SER A 422 16.57 -15.49 -20.76
N PHE A 423 16.18 -15.01 -19.58
CA PHE A 423 15.75 -15.85 -18.46
C PHE A 423 14.39 -16.54 -18.70
N ASN A 424 13.57 -16.03 -19.64
CA ASN A 424 12.27 -16.56 -20.00
C ASN A 424 12.22 -16.85 -21.52
N SER A 425 12.61 -18.07 -21.89
CA SER A 425 12.67 -18.51 -23.29
C SER A 425 11.34 -18.44 -24.05
N GLY A 426 10.19 -18.54 -23.36
CA GLY A 426 8.87 -18.41 -23.98
C GLY A 426 8.58 -16.97 -24.41
N ALA A 427 8.75 -16.04 -23.47
CA ALA A 427 8.62 -14.61 -23.72
C ALA A 427 9.63 -14.10 -24.77
N ASP A 428 10.89 -14.56 -24.71
CA ASP A 428 11.92 -14.20 -25.70
C ASP A 428 11.56 -14.71 -27.11
N ARG A 429 11.03 -15.94 -27.20
CA ARG A 429 10.52 -16.51 -28.46
C ARG A 429 9.34 -15.69 -28.99
N VAL A 430 8.36 -15.36 -28.17
CA VAL A 430 7.20 -14.53 -28.57
C VAL A 430 7.67 -13.19 -29.12
N GLY A 431 8.58 -12.50 -28.41
CA GLY A 431 9.14 -11.23 -28.89
C GLY A 431 9.85 -11.36 -30.23
N LYS A 432 10.62 -12.43 -30.44
CA LYS A 432 11.28 -12.69 -31.72
C LYS A 432 10.28 -12.91 -32.85
N GLU A 433 9.29 -13.78 -32.66
CA GLU A 433 8.29 -14.10 -33.69
C GLU A 433 7.42 -12.88 -34.02
N MET A 434 7.06 -12.06 -33.02
CA MET A 434 6.33 -10.80 -33.22
C MET A 434 7.13 -9.83 -34.10
N ARG A 435 8.43 -9.65 -33.84
CA ARG A 435 9.32 -8.84 -34.70
C ARG A 435 9.40 -9.38 -36.12
N GLN A 436 9.49 -10.71 -36.31
CA GLN A 436 9.53 -11.31 -37.66
C GLN A 436 8.25 -11.07 -38.45
N ALA A 437 7.10 -11.14 -37.79
CA ALA A 437 5.81 -10.82 -38.39
C ALA A 437 5.72 -9.35 -38.83
N TRP A 438 6.12 -8.42 -37.94
CA TRP A 438 6.15 -7.00 -38.24
C TRP A 438 7.08 -6.68 -39.42
N LEU A 439 8.30 -7.27 -39.45
CA LEU A 439 9.21 -7.15 -40.58
C LEU A 439 8.57 -7.62 -41.89
N THR A 440 7.91 -8.77 -41.87
CA THR A 440 7.25 -9.32 -43.06
C THR A 440 6.15 -8.38 -43.56
N PHE A 441 5.35 -7.82 -42.65
CA PHE A 441 4.33 -6.85 -42.99
C PHE A 441 4.91 -5.56 -43.58
N MET A 442 5.94 -4.98 -42.95
CA MET A 442 6.60 -3.74 -43.42
C MET A 442 7.22 -3.87 -44.82
N TYR A 443 7.60 -5.09 -45.21
CA TYR A 443 8.10 -5.40 -46.56
C TYR A 443 6.99 -5.67 -47.59
N GLY A 444 5.72 -5.47 -47.22
CA GLY A 444 4.56 -5.74 -48.06
C GLY A 444 4.13 -7.21 -48.11
N GLY A 445 4.79 -8.09 -47.34
CA GLY A 445 4.48 -9.51 -47.25
C GLY A 445 3.25 -9.81 -46.39
N SER A 446 2.81 -11.06 -46.47
CA SER A 446 1.78 -11.65 -45.61
C SER A 446 2.47 -12.38 -44.46
N PRO A 447 2.35 -11.91 -43.21
CA PRO A 447 2.92 -12.60 -42.05
C PRO A 447 2.15 -13.88 -41.68
N TRP A 448 0.83 -13.93 -41.98
CA TRP A 448 -0.06 -15.09 -41.88
C TRP A 448 -1.29 -14.84 -42.79
N SER A 449 -2.26 -15.77 -42.82
CA SER A 449 -3.47 -15.62 -43.64
C SER A 449 -4.30 -14.40 -43.23
N GLU A 450 -4.85 -13.66 -44.19
CA GLU A 450 -5.79 -12.55 -43.90
C GLU A 450 -7.13 -13.05 -43.33
N SER A 451 -7.41 -14.35 -43.48
CA SER A 451 -8.62 -15.01 -42.96
C SER A 451 -8.49 -15.53 -41.53
N SER A 452 -7.33 -15.34 -40.88
CA SER A 452 -7.03 -15.83 -39.54
C SER A 452 -6.55 -14.71 -38.61
N ILE A 453 -6.35 -15.07 -37.35
CA ILE A 453 -5.80 -14.20 -36.32
C ILE A 453 -4.55 -14.89 -35.75
N GLN A 454 -3.44 -14.19 -35.67
CA GLN A 454 -2.22 -14.73 -35.05
C GLN A 454 -2.25 -14.52 -33.54
N ALA A 455 -2.07 -15.56 -32.75
CA ALA A 455 -1.85 -15.46 -31.31
C ALA A 455 -0.35 -15.49 -31.00
N PHE A 456 0.07 -14.60 -30.10
CA PHE A 456 1.40 -14.55 -29.52
C PHE A 456 1.29 -14.79 -28.00
N GLY A 457 1.63 -15.99 -27.56
CA GLY A 457 1.37 -16.51 -26.23
C GLY A 457 0.11 -17.40 -26.15
N PRO A 458 -0.20 -17.94 -24.97
CA PRO A 458 0.58 -17.86 -23.73
C PRO A 458 1.75 -18.87 -23.71
N TYR A 459 2.66 -18.72 -22.75
CA TYR A 459 3.78 -19.64 -22.48
C TYR A 459 4.71 -19.89 -23.68
N GLY A 460 4.93 -18.88 -24.51
CA GLY A 460 5.78 -18.96 -25.69
C GLY A 460 5.13 -19.62 -26.91
N ALA A 461 3.81 -19.85 -26.87
CA ALA A 461 3.06 -20.36 -28.02
C ALA A 461 2.92 -19.28 -29.11
N VAL A 462 2.90 -19.71 -30.37
CA VAL A 462 2.65 -18.83 -31.52
C VAL A 462 1.78 -19.62 -32.48
N GLU A 463 0.50 -19.29 -32.53
CA GLU A 463 -0.53 -20.11 -33.20
C GLU A 463 -1.46 -19.28 -34.08
N GLU A 464 -1.82 -19.81 -35.24
CA GLU A 464 -2.81 -19.21 -36.12
C GLU A 464 -4.21 -19.69 -35.72
N LEU A 465 -5.07 -18.77 -35.29
CA LEU A 465 -6.44 -19.02 -34.87
C LEU A 465 -7.41 -18.81 -36.03
N ASP A 466 -8.36 -19.75 -36.15
CA ASP A 466 -9.50 -19.57 -37.05
C ASP A 466 -10.44 -18.47 -36.52
N MET A 467 -10.86 -17.59 -37.42
CA MET A 467 -11.72 -16.44 -37.12
C MET A 467 -13.08 -16.85 -36.53
N GLN A 468 -13.66 -17.99 -36.93
CA GLN A 468 -14.93 -18.46 -36.35
C GLN A 468 -14.73 -18.91 -34.90
N LYS A 469 -13.62 -19.58 -34.62
CA LYS A 469 -13.23 -19.99 -33.26
C LYS A 469 -12.99 -18.77 -32.36
N TYR A 470 -12.30 -17.75 -32.87
CA TYR A 470 -12.08 -16.49 -32.16
C TYR A 470 -13.39 -15.78 -31.80
N LYS A 471 -14.30 -15.62 -32.77
CA LYS A 471 -15.62 -15.01 -32.53
C LYS A 471 -16.46 -15.77 -31.51
N HIS A 472 -16.37 -17.10 -31.50
CA HIS A 472 -17.07 -17.93 -30.53
C HIS A 472 -16.51 -17.79 -29.11
N ILE A 473 -15.23 -17.45 -28.97
CA ILE A 473 -14.54 -17.26 -27.67
C ILE A 473 -14.75 -15.84 -27.13
N GLN A 474 -14.79 -14.81 -27.99
CA GLN A 474 -14.73 -13.40 -27.57
C GLN A 474 -16.01 -12.58 -27.77
N LEU A 475 -17.03 -13.04 -28.51
CA LEU A 475 -18.17 -12.18 -28.86
C LEU A 475 -19.53 -12.80 -28.56
N CYS A 476 -20.17 -12.25 -27.53
CA CYS A 476 -21.60 -12.39 -27.29
C CYS A 476 -22.34 -11.03 -27.28
N ILE A 477 -21.77 -9.97 -27.86
CA ILE A 477 -22.42 -8.64 -27.94
C ILE A 477 -22.72 -8.23 -29.39
N THR A 478 -23.96 -7.74 -29.61
CA THR A 478 -24.32 -6.86 -30.72
C THR A 478 -25.03 -5.62 -30.14
N THR A 479 -24.34 -4.51 -29.81
CA THR A 479 -24.89 -3.11 -29.66
C THR A 479 -23.91 -2.11 -28.98
N PRO A 480 -24.12 -0.77 -29.14
CA PRO A 480 -23.16 0.27 -28.78
C PRO A 480 -23.23 0.67 -27.29
N LEU A 481 -22.52 -0.04 -26.42
CA LEU A 481 -22.54 0.17 -24.97
C LEU A 481 -21.29 0.82 -24.37
N GLY A 482 -20.12 0.62 -24.99
CA GLY A 482 -18.84 0.94 -24.37
C GLY A 482 -18.64 2.43 -24.04
N ASN A 483 -19.31 3.33 -24.76
CA ASN A 483 -19.20 4.79 -24.57
C ASN A 483 -19.83 5.31 -23.29
N SER A 484 -21.03 4.85 -22.94
CA SER A 484 -21.76 5.35 -21.77
C SER A 484 -21.21 4.79 -20.45
N LEU A 485 -20.84 3.49 -20.42
CA LEU A 485 -20.26 2.81 -19.25
C LEU A 485 -18.91 3.45 -18.87
N LEU A 486 -18.08 3.78 -19.86
CA LEU A 486 -16.81 4.44 -19.64
C LEU A 486 -16.98 5.91 -19.22
N PHE A 487 -17.96 6.64 -19.79
CA PHE A 487 -18.27 8.00 -19.34
C PHE A 487 -18.76 8.01 -17.89
N ALA A 488 -19.54 7.02 -17.44
CA ALA A 488 -19.92 6.89 -16.03
C ALA A 488 -18.72 6.53 -15.14
N ILE A 489 -17.84 5.63 -15.59
CA ILE A 489 -16.60 5.23 -14.86
C ILE A 489 -15.55 6.35 -14.85
N MET A 490 -15.51 7.24 -15.85
CA MET A 490 -14.59 8.39 -15.96
C MET A 490 -15.15 9.70 -15.41
N ALA A 491 -16.48 9.86 -15.40
CA ALA A 491 -17.16 10.94 -14.71
C ALA A 491 -17.23 10.68 -13.19
N ALA A 492 -17.01 9.44 -12.75
CA ALA A 492 -16.68 9.14 -11.37
C ALA A 492 -15.31 9.76 -11.03
N PRO A 493 -15.25 10.74 -10.11
CA PRO A 493 -14.05 11.51 -9.89
C PRO A 493 -12.92 10.66 -9.31
N ILE A 494 -11.78 10.58 -10.02
CA ILE A 494 -10.50 10.16 -9.45
C ILE A 494 -10.03 11.27 -8.50
N SER A 495 -10.12 11.04 -7.19
CA SER A 495 -9.54 11.92 -6.18
C SER A 495 -8.34 11.26 -5.50
N SER A 496 -7.12 11.80 -5.64
CA SER A 496 -6.31 12.01 -4.43
C SER A 496 -6.84 13.27 -3.74
N PRO A 497 -6.93 13.26 -2.41
CA PRO A 497 -7.99 13.94 -1.68
C PRO A 497 -7.82 15.45 -1.67
N GLN A 498 -8.73 16.17 -2.32
CA GLN A 498 -9.22 17.49 -1.91
C GLN A 498 -10.71 17.60 -2.34
N PRO A 499 -11.52 18.39 -1.61
CA PRO A 499 -12.87 18.03 -1.18
C PRO A 499 -13.88 17.98 -2.32
N VAL A 500 -14.71 16.94 -2.27
CA VAL A 500 -15.98 16.81 -3.01
C VAL A 500 -16.80 18.09 -2.80
N PRO A 501 -17.35 18.74 -3.85
CA PRO A 501 -18.43 19.70 -3.64
C PRO A 501 -19.59 18.92 -3.05
N SER A 502 -19.98 19.26 -1.83
CA SER A 502 -21.18 18.79 -1.17
C SER A 502 -22.38 18.93 -2.11
N SER A 503 -22.74 17.87 -2.83
CA SER A 503 -24.13 17.49 -2.84
C SER A 503 -24.40 16.98 -1.43
N ASP A 504 -25.26 17.67 -0.69
CA ASP A 504 -25.60 17.50 0.74
C ASP A 504 -26.15 16.10 1.12
N THR A 505 -25.64 15.01 0.56
CA THR A 505 -26.25 13.67 0.72
C THR A 505 -25.29 12.50 0.94
N ASP A 506 -23.95 12.63 0.82
CA ASP A 506 -23.02 11.52 1.15
C ASP A 506 -21.82 11.94 2.01
N VAL A 507 -22.11 12.69 3.07
CA VAL A 507 -21.15 12.97 4.13
C VAL A 507 -21.05 11.70 4.98
N GLY A 508 -19.92 10.99 4.99
CA GLY A 508 -19.77 9.81 5.87
C GLY A 508 -19.77 10.18 7.35
N TYR A 509 -19.35 11.42 7.66
CA TYR A 509 -19.38 12.04 8.98
C TYR A 509 -19.83 13.50 8.84
N VAL A 510 -20.75 13.96 9.69
CA VAL A 510 -21.15 15.38 9.83
C VAL A 510 -20.88 15.79 11.27
N ASP A 511 -20.20 16.91 11.46
CA ASP A 511 -19.78 17.41 12.79
C ASP A 511 -19.04 16.34 13.63
N GLY A 512 -18.17 15.55 12.98
CA GLY A 512 -17.38 14.48 13.59
C GLY A 512 -18.16 13.22 13.94
N LYS A 513 -19.45 13.13 13.59
CA LYS A 513 -20.29 11.96 13.85
C LYS A 513 -20.70 11.28 12.55
N ARG A 514 -20.64 9.95 12.53
CA ARG A 514 -21.01 9.14 11.37
C ARG A 514 -22.47 9.38 10.98
N VAL A 515 -22.73 9.62 9.70
CA VAL A 515 -24.09 9.68 9.14
C VAL A 515 -24.18 8.78 7.90
N GLY A 516 -25.39 8.29 7.62
CA GLY A 516 -25.64 7.33 6.55
C GLY A 516 -25.15 5.91 6.84
N ASP A 517 -25.47 4.99 5.94
CA ASP A 517 -25.18 3.55 6.08
C ASP A 517 -23.94 3.11 5.27
N THR A 518 -23.22 4.03 4.63
CA THR A 518 -22.02 3.72 3.85
C THR A 518 -20.87 3.24 4.76
N ILE A 519 -20.14 2.20 4.31
CA ILE A 519 -18.98 1.65 5.03
C ILE A 519 -17.74 2.46 4.64
N LYS A 520 -17.63 3.68 5.16
CA LYS A 520 -16.50 4.59 4.94
C LYS A 520 -15.77 4.86 6.25
N TYR A 521 -14.51 4.43 6.36
CA TYR A 521 -13.67 4.77 7.51
C TYR A 521 -13.30 6.26 7.49
N PRO A 522 -13.07 6.86 8.66
CA PRO A 522 -12.61 8.23 8.79
C PRO A 522 -11.35 8.48 7.95
N ASP A 523 -11.26 9.68 7.41
CA ASP A 523 -10.05 10.18 6.82
C ASP A 523 -9.15 10.82 7.89
N THR A 524 -8.67 10.00 8.84
CA THR A 524 -7.77 10.48 9.90
C THR A 524 -6.50 9.62 9.97
N PRO A 525 -5.41 10.11 10.60
CA PRO A 525 -4.16 9.36 10.71
C PRO A 525 -4.30 7.97 11.35
N PHE A 526 -5.34 7.72 12.16
CA PHE A 526 -5.60 6.42 12.80
C PHE A 526 -6.24 5.37 11.88
N PHE A 527 -6.64 5.76 10.66
CA PHE A 527 -7.27 4.87 9.68
C PHE A 527 -6.59 4.91 8.30
N ARG A 528 -5.38 5.48 8.21
CA ARG A 528 -4.58 5.60 6.98
C ARG A 528 -3.17 5.03 7.14
N GLY A 529 -2.50 4.81 6.01
CA GLY A 529 -1.10 4.38 5.98
C GLY A 529 -0.89 3.10 6.82
N PRO A 530 0.12 3.05 7.71
CA PRO A 530 0.37 1.88 8.56
C PRO A 530 -0.78 1.50 9.52
N LEU A 531 -1.73 2.42 9.77
CA LEU A 531 -2.92 2.20 10.62
C LEU A 531 -4.21 2.01 9.79
N GLN A 532 -4.10 1.86 8.48
CA GLN A 532 -5.25 1.52 7.65
C GLN A 532 -5.85 0.16 8.10
N PRO A 533 -7.19 0.03 8.22
CA PRO A 533 -7.86 -1.25 8.50
C PRO A 533 -7.38 -2.40 7.63
N SER A 534 -7.09 -3.55 8.25
CA SER A 534 -6.71 -4.78 7.53
C SER A 534 -7.89 -5.74 7.52
N ARG A 535 -8.39 -6.11 8.71
CA ARG A 535 -9.56 -6.96 8.96
C ARG A 535 -9.45 -8.38 8.38
N LEU A 536 -8.24 -8.79 8.06
CA LEU A 536 -7.93 -10.08 7.46
C LEU A 536 -7.78 -11.16 8.54
N GLU A 537 -8.65 -12.15 8.51
CA GLU A 537 -8.45 -13.44 9.19
C GLU A 537 -7.88 -14.42 8.15
N CYS A 538 -6.76 -15.08 8.45
CA CYS A 538 -6.10 -15.97 7.49
C CYS A 538 -5.16 -16.99 8.17
N ASP A 539 -4.66 -17.90 7.34
CA ASP A 539 -3.70 -18.94 7.69
C ASP A 539 -2.66 -19.00 6.57
N VAL A 540 -1.39 -19.10 6.94
CA VAL A 540 -0.28 -19.34 6.01
C VAL A 540 0.60 -20.40 6.64
N VAL A 541 0.82 -21.49 5.92
CA VAL A 541 1.63 -22.63 6.35
C VAL A 541 2.95 -22.58 5.59
N GLU A 542 4.05 -22.92 6.26
CA GLU A 542 5.40 -22.95 5.67
C GLU A 542 5.80 -21.60 5.07
N LEU A 543 5.93 -20.58 5.93
CA LEU A 543 6.40 -19.26 5.51
C LEU A 543 7.82 -19.33 4.92
N GLU A 544 8.07 -18.47 3.94
CA GLU A 544 9.40 -18.32 3.35
C GLU A 544 10.41 -17.78 4.37
N ILE A 545 11.57 -18.41 4.47
CA ILE A 545 12.62 -18.05 5.43
C ILE A 545 13.94 -17.78 4.70
N SER A 546 14.54 -16.63 5.00
CA SER A 546 15.94 -16.32 4.68
C SER A 546 16.81 -16.48 5.93
N GLY A 547 18.06 -16.93 5.76
CA GLY A 547 18.98 -17.15 6.88
C GLY A 547 18.84 -18.54 7.51
N ASN A 548 19.23 -18.69 8.78
CA ASN A 548 19.26 -19.97 9.47
C ASN A 548 18.43 -19.90 10.75
N LEU A 549 17.18 -20.36 10.67
CA LEU A 549 16.25 -20.37 11.80
C LEU A 549 16.71 -21.42 12.84
N PRO A 550 16.95 -21.02 14.10
CA PRO A 550 17.35 -21.96 15.13
C PRO A 550 16.27 -23.03 15.38
N LYS A 551 16.67 -24.30 15.30
CA LYS A 551 15.74 -25.45 15.35
C LYS A 551 15.22 -25.77 16.74
N ASP A 552 15.88 -25.24 17.77
CA ASP A 552 15.52 -25.36 19.18
C ASP A 552 14.41 -24.39 19.60
N ILE A 553 14.02 -23.43 18.74
CA ILE A 553 12.80 -22.63 18.96
C ILE A 553 11.60 -23.52 18.64
N ASN A 554 10.84 -23.90 19.67
CA ASN A 554 9.66 -24.74 19.56
C ASN A 554 8.53 -24.19 20.43
N GLY A 555 7.59 -23.48 19.81
CA GLY A 555 6.53 -22.77 20.51
C GLY A 555 5.86 -21.74 19.62
N THR A 556 5.00 -20.92 20.20
CA THR A 556 4.19 -19.96 19.45
C THR A 556 4.35 -18.56 20.01
N PHE A 557 4.69 -17.60 19.16
CA PHE A 557 4.63 -16.18 19.47
C PHE A 557 3.24 -15.66 19.15
N PHE A 558 2.50 -15.30 20.20
CA PHE A 558 1.18 -14.68 20.09
C PHE A 558 1.31 -13.17 20.22
N ARG A 559 0.56 -12.43 19.42
CA ARG A 559 0.50 -10.96 19.52
C ARG A 559 -0.89 -10.46 19.14
N VAL A 560 -1.24 -9.24 19.55
CA VAL A 560 -2.51 -8.62 19.17
C VAL A 560 -2.35 -7.24 18.53
N GLN A 561 -3.19 -6.93 17.54
CA GLN A 561 -3.31 -5.60 16.94
C GLN A 561 -4.74 -5.07 17.05
N PRO A 562 -4.93 -3.77 17.35
CA PRO A 562 -6.21 -3.11 17.16
C PRO A 562 -6.55 -3.03 15.66
N ASP A 563 -7.71 -3.52 15.26
CA ASP A 563 -8.17 -3.54 13.87
C ASP A 563 -9.71 -3.37 13.79
N PRO A 564 -10.22 -2.14 13.67
CA PRO A 564 -11.64 -1.84 13.77
C PRO A 564 -12.45 -2.56 12.70
N ARG A 565 -13.41 -3.39 13.12
CA ARG A 565 -14.26 -4.21 12.25
C ARG A 565 -15.16 -3.35 11.36
N PHE A 566 -15.68 -2.26 11.91
CA PHE A 566 -16.54 -1.29 11.23
C PHE A 566 -16.00 0.14 11.37
N PRO A 567 -16.42 1.07 10.49
CA PRO A 567 -16.15 2.49 10.70
C PRO A 567 -16.74 2.98 12.03
N PRO A 568 -15.97 3.70 12.85
CA PRO A 568 -16.39 4.16 14.18
C PRO A 568 -17.58 5.11 14.11
N VAL A 569 -18.31 5.26 15.22
CA VAL A 569 -19.41 6.24 15.34
C VAL A 569 -18.87 7.68 15.23
N TYR A 570 -17.65 7.92 15.68
CA TYR A 570 -17.02 9.23 15.72
C TYR A 570 -15.74 9.25 14.87
N GLU A 571 -15.50 10.36 14.19
CA GLU A 571 -14.41 10.50 13.21
C GLU A 571 -13.02 10.48 13.86
N GLU A 572 -12.93 11.07 15.04
CA GLU A 572 -11.72 11.22 15.85
C GLU A 572 -11.36 9.99 16.71
N ASP A 573 -11.98 8.84 16.44
CA ASP A 573 -11.69 7.62 17.19
C ASP A 573 -10.21 7.23 17.06
N VAL A 574 -9.67 6.65 18.13
CA VAL A 574 -8.23 6.38 18.27
C VAL A 574 -7.91 4.93 17.95
N ASN A 575 -6.66 4.65 17.55
CA ASN A 575 -6.21 3.29 17.25
C ASN A 575 -6.51 2.30 18.40
N PHE A 576 -6.46 2.76 19.67
CA PHE A 576 -6.70 1.93 20.85
C PHE A 576 -8.17 1.48 21.04
N SER A 577 -9.11 2.00 20.24
CA SER A 577 -10.53 1.59 20.22
C SER A 577 -10.86 0.48 19.23
N GLY A 578 -9.93 0.09 18.35
CA GLY A 578 -10.17 -0.93 17.34
C GLY A 578 -10.27 -2.35 17.93
N ASP A 579 -11.06 -3.22 17.31
CA ASP A 579 -11.26 -4.60 17.78
C ASP A 579 -9.96 -5.41 17.80
N GLY A 580 -9.77 -6.28 18.80
CA GLY A 580 -8.57 -7.10 18.92
C GLY A 580 -8.48 -8.15 17.82
N MET A 581 -7.37 -8.16 17.09
CA MET A 581 -7.00 -9.18 16.11
C MET A 581 -5.73 -9.88 16.57
N VAL A 582 -5.82 -11.15 16.91
CA VAL A 582 -4.72 -11.96 17.44
C VAL A 582 -4.01 -12.69 16.30
N SER A 583 -2.69 -12.59 16.26
CA SER A 583 -1.82 -13.37 15.38
C SER A 583 -1.05 -14.41 16.19
N ALA A 584 -0.92 -15.62 15.66
CA ALA A 584 -0.07 -16.69 16.16
C ALA A 584 1.01 -17.00 15.12
N ILE A 585 2.27 -16.98 15.55
CA ILE A 585 3.45 -17.31 14.75
C ILE A 585 4.08 -18.55 15.38
N GLN A 586 3.82 -19.72 14.80
CA GLN A 586 4.24 -20.99 15.38
C GLN A 586 5.58 -21.41 14.79
N PHE A 587 6.56 -21.62 15.66
CA PHE A 587 7.89 -22.13 15.31
C PHE A 587 7.99 -23.60 15.66
N ARG A 588 8.42 -24.43 14.71
CA ARG A 588 8.63 -25.86 14.96
C ARG A 588 9.71 -26.42 14.04
N ASN A 589 10.81 -26.92 14.63
CA ASN A 589 11.87 -27.63 13.91
C ASN A 589 12.42 -26.86 12.68
N GLY A 590 12.54 -25.53 12.79
CA GLY A 590 13.00 -24.68 11.68
C GLY A 590 11.93 -24.31 10.64
N HIS A 591 10.67 -24.59 10.92
CA HIS A 591 9.51 -24.16 10.12
C HIS A 591 8.70 -23.10 10.87
N VAL A 592 8.00 -22.23 10.13
CA VAL A 592 7.13 -21.20 10.72
C VAL A 592 5.78 -21.14 10.02
N ASP A 593 4.72 -21.27 10.80
CA ASP A 593 3.33 -21.10 10.37
C ASP A 593 2.74 -19.82 10.96
N PHE A 594 1.74 -19.25 10.29
CA PHE A 594 1.04 -18.04 10.69
C PHE A 594 -0.48 -18.23 10.68
N LYS A 595 -1.15 -17.75 11.72
CA LYS A 595 -2.61 -17.72 11.82
C LYS A 595 -3.07 -16.42 12.44
N GLN A 596 -4.19 -15.87 11.99
CA GLN A 596 -4.75 -14.63 12.53
C GLN A 596 -6.28 -14.67 12.63
N ARG A 597 -6.83 -14.28 13.79
CA ARG A 597 -8.28 -14.28 14.09
C ARG A 597 -8.71 -13.10 14.96
N TYR A 598 -9.94 -12.64 14.77
CA TYR A 598 -10.56 -11.65 15.65
C TYR A 598 -10.89 -12.25 17.02
N VAL A 599 -10.73 -11.45 18.07
CA VAL A 599 -11.33 -11.72 19.37
C VAL A 599 -12.82 -11.36 19.30
N ARG A 600 -13.69 -12.37 19.37
CA ARG A 600 -15.14 -12.19 19.24
C ARG A 600 -15.76 -11.77 20.58
N THR A 601 -15.41 -10.55 21.02
CA THR A 601 -15.92 -9.96 22.27
C THR A 601 -17.44 -9.70 22.24
N ASP A 602 -18.02 -9.40 23.39
CA ASP A 602 -19.45 -9.02 23.48
C ASP A 602 -19.75 -7.80 22.60
N ARG A 603 -18.87 -6.80 22.63
CA ARG A 603 -18.89 -5.65 21.71
C ARG A 603 -18.82 -6.09 20.25
N PHE A 604 -17.84 -6.91 19.88
CA PHE A 604 -17.67 -7.38 18.51
C PHE A 604 -18.94 -8.07 18.00
N ASN A 605 -19.49 -8.99 18.79
CA ASN A 605 -20.69 -9.74 18.41
C ASN A 605 -21.93 -8.85 18.31
N ALA A 606 -22.07 -7.84 19.18
CA ALA A 606 -23.15 -6.86 19.09
C ALA A 606 -23.05 -6.01 17.82
N GLU A 607 -21.86 -5.52 17.48
CA GLU A 607 -21.63 -4.74 16.26
C GLU A 607 -21.79 -5.59 14.99
N ASP A 608 -21.31 -6.84 14.99
CA ASP A 608 -21.42 -7.75 13.84
C ASP A 608 -22.88 -8.13 13.55
N LYS A 609 -23.68 -8.37 14.61
CA LYS A 609 -25.13 -8.58 14.49
C LYS A 609 -25.84 -7.41 13.80
N HIS A 610 -25.39 -6.18 14.04
CA HIS A 610 -25.96 -4.97 13.45
C HIS A 610 -25.21 -4.48 12.20
N ARG A 611 -24.11 -5.13 11.85
CA ARG A 611 -23.20 -4.79 10.74
C ARG A 611 -22.72 -3.34 10.75
N LYS A 612 -22.52 -2.75 11.94
CA LYS A 612 -22.06 -1.36 12.11
C LYS A 612 -21.50 -1.12 13.51
N ALA A 613 -20.70 -0.07 13.65
CA ALA A 613 -20.27 0.39 14.96
C ALA A 613 -21.46 0.86 15.80
N MET A 614 -21.51 0.41 17.04
CA MET A 614 -22.58 0.69 18.00
C MET A 614 -22.04 1.36 19.27
N PHE A 615 -20.75 1.21 19.54
CA PHE A 615 -20.06 1.83 20.64
C PHE A 615 -19.41 3.14 20.19
N GLY A 616 -19.45 4.14 21.05
CA GLY A 616 -18.97 5.49 20.80
C GLY A 616 -17.47 5.66 21.09
N ARG A 617 -17.11 6.80 21.69
CA ARG A 617 -15.72 7.17 21.98
C ARG A 617 -15.03 6.19 22.93
N TYR A 618 -13.70 6.12 22.82
CA TYR A 618 -12.82 5.35 23.71
C TYR A 618 -13.21 5.53 25.18
N ARG A 619 -13.55 4.41 25.85
CA ARG A 619 -13.95 4.36 27.28
C ARG A 619 -15.05 5.35 27.70
N ASN A 620 -15.92 5.81 26.80
CA ASN A 620 -17.07 6.66 27.15
C ASN A 620 -18.44 6.01 26.81
N PRO A 621 -19.12 5.37 27.78
CA PRO A 621 -20.43 4.73 27.57
C PRO A 621 -21.56 5.73 27.27
N TYR A 622 -21.43 7.01 27.63
CA TYR A 622 -22.44 8.03 27.35
C TYR A 622 -22.54 8.43 25.87
N THR A 623 -21.66 7.88 25.05
CA THR A 623 -21.63 8.09 23.60
C THR A 623 -22.02 6.86 22.79
N ASP A 624 -22.38 5.77 23.48
CA ASP A 624 -22.83 4.53 22.85
C ASP A 624 -24.28 4.63 22.37
N ASN A 625 -24.65 3.73 21.47
CA ASN A 625 -26.05 3.55 21.09
C ASN A 625 -26.85 2.93 22.25
N GLU A 626 -28.08 3.39 22.45
CA GLU A 626 -28.99 2.86 23.49
C GLU A 626 -29.16 1.32 23.41
N MET A 627 -29.11 0.73 22.22
CA MET A 627 -29.28 -0.72 22.03
C MET A 627 -28.12 -1.57 22.57
N VAL A 628 -26.97 -0.96 22.87
CA VAL A 628 -25.81 -1.66 23.43
C VAL A 628 -25.52 -1.28 24.88
N LYS A 629 -26.44 -0.56 25.54
CA LYS A 629 -26.36 -0.34 26.99
C LYS A 629 -26.32 -1.66 27.74
N GLY A 630 -25.48 -1.71 28.78
CA GLY A 630 -25.24 -2.91 29.55
C GLY A 630 -24.39 -3.99 28.85
N ILE A 631 -23.94 -3.79 27.61
CA ILE A 631 -22.99 -4.69 26.94
C ILE A 631 -21.56 -4.30 27.34
N ILE A 632 -20.72 -5.30 27.60
CA ILE A 632 -19.31 -5.10 27.93
C ILE A 632 -18.58 -4.50 26.71
N ARG A 633 -17.93 -3.34 26.91
CA ARG A 633 -17.38 -2.50 25.82
C ARG A 633 -16.01 -2.93 25.31
N THR A 634 -15.38 -3.87 26.00
CA THR A 634 -13.97 -4.19 25.78
C THR A 634 -13.69 -4.78 24.40
N VAL A 635 -12.54 -4.40 23.86
CA VAL A 635 -12.06 -4.80 22.52
C VAL A 635 -10.97 -5.86 22.56
N SER A 636 -10.44 -6.17 23.76
CA SER A 636 -9.39 -7.20 23.95
C SER A 636 -8.19 -7.05 22.99
N ASN A 637 -7.74 -5.80 22.78
CA ASN A 637 -6.76 -5.45 21.74
C ASN A 637 -5.35 -5.12 22.25
N THR A 638 -5.11 -5.19 23.57
CA THR A 638 -3.86 -4.69 24.17
C THR A 638 -2.82 -5.78 24.32
N ASN A 639 -3.16 -6.92 24.92
CA ASN A 639 -2.22 -8.02 25.12
C ASN A 639 -2.92 -9.37 24.93
N VAL A 640 -2.13 -10.40 24.61
CA VAL A 640 -2.55 -11.80 24.55
C VAL A 640 -1.48 -12.67 25.20
N TYR A 641 -1.85 -13.37 26.28
CA TYR A 641 -0.91 -14.18 27.06
C TYR A 641 -1.54 -15.52 27.43
N PHE A 642 -0.70 -16.51 27.69
CA PHE A 642 -1.15 -17.85 28.03
C PHE A 642 -1.43 -17.98 29.53
N TRP A 643 -2.53 -18.63 29.85
CA TRP A 643 -2.89 -18.96 31.21
C TRP A 643 -3.63 -20.30 31.26
N ARG A 644 -2.98 -21.30 31.86
CA ARG A 644 -3.61 -22.59 32.21
C ARG A 644 -4.35 -23.28 31.05
N GLY A 645 -3.72 -23.31 29.88
CA GLY A 645 -4.24 -23.97 28.67
C GLY A 645 -5.11 -23.11 27.76
N THR A 646 -5.22 -21.81 28.05
CA THR A 646 -6.00 -20.87 27.24
C THR A 646 -5.17 -19.63 26.94
N LEU A 647 -5.45 -18.95 25.83
CA LEU A 647 -4.97 -17.59 25.61
C LEU A 647 -5.98 -16.60 26.16
N LEU A 648 -5.51 -15.62 26.93
CA LEU A 648 -6.33 -14.52 27.43
C LEU A 648 -6.01 -13.26 26.65
N ALA A 649 -6.90 -12.89 25.72
CA ALA A 649 -6.87 -11.60 25.07
C ALA A 649 -7.46 -10.54 26.01
N SER A 650 -6.71 -9.48 26.28
CA SER A 650 -7.00 -8.55 27.37
C SER A 650 -6.96 -7.09 26.94
N LYS A 651 -7.76 -6.29 27.63
CA LYS A 651 -7.81 -4.83 27.55
C LYS A 651 -8.24 -4.31 28.91
N GLU A 652 -7.56 -3.26 29.37
CA GLU A 652 -7.68 -2.66 30.70
C GLU A 652 -9.08 -2.20 31.14
N ASP A 653 -10.03 -2.10 30.20
CA ASP A 653 -11.38 -1.57 30.44
C ASP A 653 -12.46 -2.65 30.51
N GLY A 654 -12.06 -3.92 30.58
CA GLY A 654 -12.98 -5.04 30.68
C GLY A 654 -12.32 -6.32 31.16
N PRO A 655 -13.10 -7.40 31.30
CA PRO A 655 -12.58 -8.73 31.59
C PRO A 655 -11.90 -9.31 30.34
N PRO A 656 -10.91 -10.22 30.51
CA PRO A 656 -10.26 -10.87 29.39
C PRO A 656 -11.20 -11.85 28.66
N PHE A 657 -10.88 -12.15 27.41
CA PHE A 657 -11.55 -13.18 26.62
C PHE A 657 -10.62 -14.37 26.42
N ALA A 658 -11.12 -15.56 26.74
CA ALA A 658 -10.43 -16.82 26.51
C ALA A 658 -10.51 -17.21 25.03
N MET A 659 -9.37 -17.64 24.50
CA MET A 659 -9.23 -18.17 23.15
C MET A 659 -8.45 -19.49 23.18
N ASP A 660 -8.77 -20.38 22.25
CA ASP A 660 -8.01 -21.60 22.04
C ASP A 660 -6.60 -21.27 21.50
N PRO A 661 -5.52 -21.78 22.10
CA PRO A 661 -4.14 -21.45 21.70
C PRO A 661 -3.74 -22.02 20.35
N VAL A 662 -4.47 -22.98 19.79
CA VAL A 662 -4.18 -23.65 18.53
C VAL A 662 -5.06 -23.11 17.41
N THR A 663 -6.37 -23.04 17.62
CA THR A 663 -7.33 -22.61 16.59
C THR A 663 -7.51 -21.09 16.56
N LEU A 664 -7.16 -20.39 17.64
CA LEU A 664 -7.52 -18.99 17.91
C LEU A 664 -9.03 -18.73 17.91
N GLU A 665 -9.86 -19.75 18.09
CA GLU A 665 -11.30 -19.54 18.30
C GLU A 665 -11.52 -18.86 19.65
N THR A 666 -12.39 -17.86 19.67
CA THR A 666 -12.82 -17.22 20.92
C THR A 666 -13.78 -18.16 21.65
N LEU A 667 -13.38 -18.61 22.84
CA LEU A 667 -14.20 -19.46 23.70
C LEU A 667 -15.27 -18.63 24.42
N GLY A 668 -14.91 -17.42 24.87
CA GLY A 668 -15.83 -16.50 25.53
C GLY A 668 -15.14 -15.66 26.61
N ARG A 669 -15.93 -14.84 27.31
CA ARG A 669 -15.43 -14.04 28.43
C ARG A 669 -14.88 -14.93 29.55
N TYR A 670 -13.76 -14.53 30.15
CA TYR A 670 -13.10 -15.27 31.21
C TYR A 670 -13.12 -14.49 32.52
N ASP A 671 -13.76 -15.05 33.54
CA ASP A 671 -13.92 -14.47 34.88
C ASP A 671 -13.20 -15.30 35.96
N PHE A 672 -12.17 -16.03 35.54
CA PHE A 672 -11.41 -16.95 36.40
C PHE A 672 -12.31 -18.00 37.04
N GLU A 673 -13.20 -18.59 36.23
CA GLU A 673 -14.14 -19.63 36.62
C GLU A 673 -15.09 -19.18 37.75
N GLY A 674 -15.60 -17.95 37.63
CA GLY A 674 -16.55 -17.31 38.56
C GLY A 674 -15.93 -16.63 39.78
N GLN A 675 -14.60 -16.57 39.88
CA GLN A 675 -13.90 -16.00 41.03
C GLN A 675 -13.74 -14.48 40.93
N MET A 676 -13.64 -13.93 39.72
CA MET A 676 -13.48 -12.49 39.50
C MET A 676 -14.82 -11.84 39.15
N LYS A 677 -15.20 -10.81 39.93
CA LYS A 677 -16.47 -10.08 39.75
C LYS A 677 -16.30 -8.63 39.31
N ALA A 678 -15.07 -8.13 39.28
CA ALA A 678 -14.77 -6.78 38.86
C ALA A 678 -15.09 -6.57 37.36
N PRO A 679 -15.47 -5.34 36.96
CA PRO A 679 -15.75 -5.00 35.57
C PRO A 679 -14.49 -5.00 34.70
N CYS A 680 -13.34 -4.70 35.27
CA CYS A 680 -12.08 -4.48 34.55
C CYS A 680 -11.01 -5.47 34.98
N PHE A 681 -10.04 -5.72 34.10
CA PHE A 681 -8.85 -6.51 34.35
C PHE A 681 -7.66 -5.96 33.57
N THR A 682 -6.44 -6.02 34.13
CA THR A 682 -5.24 -5.51 33.49
C THR A 682 -4.89 -6.25 32.18
N ALA A 683 -4.30 -5.53 31.22
CA ALA A 683 -3.65 -6.16 30.07
C ALA A 683 -2.21 -6.62 30.37
N HIS A 684 -1.67 -6.30 31.55
CA HIS A 684 -0.29 -6.58 31.95
C HIS A 684 -0.19 -7.38 33.25
N PRO A 685 -0.85 -8.55 33.37
CA PRO A 685 -0.62 -9.41 34.53
C PRO A 685 0.83 -9.89 34.53
N LYS A 686 1.35 -10.23 35.71
CA LYS A 686 2.71 -10.70 35.91
C LYS A 686 2.68 -12.13 36.43
N MET A 687 3.44 -13.01 35.77
CA MET A 687 3.60 -14.40 36.19
C MET A 687 4.88 -14.52 37.01
N ASP A 688 4.79 -14.86 38.28
CA ASP A 688 5.96 -15.09 39.11
C ASP A 688 6.67 -16.37 38.65
N PRO A 689 7.93 -16.30 38.17
CA PRO A 689 8.61 -17.46 37.61
C PRO A 689 9.02 -18.50 38.66
N ASP A 690 9.03 -18.14 39.95
CA ASP A 690 9.39 -19.06 41.04
C ASP A 690 8.16 -19.77 41.61
N THR A 691 7.01 -19.09 41.69
CA THR A 691 5.78 -19.67 42.26
C THR A 691 4.77 -20.12 41.21
N GLY A 692 4.87 -19.62 39.98
CA GLY A 692 3.86 -19.78 38.93
C GLY A 692 2.59 -18.93 39.15
N GLU A 693 2.51 -18.14 40.22
CA GLU A 693 1.34 -17.32 40.52
C GLU A 693 1.14 -16.23 39.47
N MET A 694 -0.10 -16.00 39.06
CA MET A 694 -0.48 -14.78 38.34
C MET A 694 -0.81 -13.70 39.36
N VAL A 695 -0.08 -12.59 39.31
CA VAL A 695 -0.44 -11.35 40.01
C VAL A 695 -1.03 -10.38 39.00
N ALA A 696 -2.25 -9.97 39.25
CA ALA A 696 -3.01 -9.10 38.37
C ALA A 696 -3.67 -7.97 39.14
N PHE A 697 -4.12 -6.96 38.42
CA PHE A 697 -4.80 -5.81 38.99
C PHE A 697 -5.86 -5.26 38.04
N ALA A 698 -6.65 -4.32 38.53
CA ALA A 698 -7.53 -3.48 37.73
C ALA A 698 -7.56 -2.09 38.36
N TYR A 699 -7.62 -1.06 37.52
CA TYR A 699 -7.93 0.31 37.94
C TYR A 699 -9.27 0.72 37.34
N GLU A 700 -9.89 1.76 37.92
CA GLU A 700 -11.31 2.04 37.66
C GLU A 700 -12.15 0.78 37.88
N ALA A 701 -11.82 0.01 38.93
CA ALA A 701 -12.39 -1.32 39.18
C ALA A 701 -13.80 -1.26 39.81
N GLY A 702 -14.27 -0.07 40.17
CA GLY A 702 -15.58 0.16 40.77
C GLY A 702 -16.70 0.19 39.74
N GLY A 703 -17.94 0.09 40.23
CA GLY A 703 -19.14 0.27 39.42
C GLY A 703 -19.16 -0.60 38.17
N ASN A 704 -19.29 0.05 37.01
CA ASN A 704 -19.30 -0.58 35.69
C ASN A 704 -17.97 -0.44 34.92
N GLY A 705 -16.90 0.06 35.56
CA GLY A 705 -15.60 0.26 34.91
C GLY A 705 -15.48 1.55 34.08
N HIS A 706 -16.50 2.40 34.12
CA HIS A 706 -16.57 3.66 33.35
C HIS A 706 -17.18 4.82 34.16
N ASP A 707 -17.17 4.70 35.48
CA ASP A 707 -17.75 5.65 36.43
C ASP A 707 -16.74 6.63 37.02
N ALA A 708 -15.53 6.71 36.43
CA ALA A 708 -14.38 7.44 36.96
C ALA A 708 -14.03 7.03 38.40
N SER A 709 -14.25 5.76 38.76
CA SER A 709 -13.90 5.25 40.09
C SER A 709 -12.39 5.28 40.33
N CYS A 710 -12.02 5.62 41.56
CA CYS A 710 -10.65 5.50 42.06
C CYS A 710 -10.37 4.10 42.66
N ASP A 711 -11.29 3.15 42.54
CA ASP A 711 -11.07 1.78 43.03
C ASP A 711 -10.01 1.06 42.20
N ILE A 712 -9.10 0.41 42.92
CA ILE A 712 -8.12 -0.53 42.39
C ILE A 712 -8.40 -1.88 43.02
N ALA A 713 -8.41 -2.94 42.22
CA ALA A 713 -8.43 -4.30 42.71
C ALA A 713 -7.11 -4.99 42.37
N VAL A 714 -6.58 -5.81 43.27
CA VAL A 714 -5.37 -6.61 43.08
C VAL A 714 -5.67 -8.05 43.44
N TRP A 715 -5.28 -8.97 42.57
CA TRP A 715 -5.52 -10.40 42.72
C TRP A 715 -4.22 -11.19 42.61
N THR A 716 -4.17 -12.32 43.33
CA THR A 716 -3.19 -13.37 43.12
C THR A 716 -3.92 -14.69 42.88
N PHE A 717 -3.60 -15.33 41.77
CA PHE A 717 -4.13 -16.65 41.40
C PHE A 717 -3.00 -17.68 41.45
N GLU A 718 -3.24 -18.80 42.11
CA GLU A 718 -2.27 -19.90 42.13
C GLU A 718 -2.28 -20.69 40.79
N PRO A 719 -1.14 -21.27 40.38
CA PRO A 719 -0.96 -21.85 39.05
C PRO A 719 -1.73 -23.15 38.78
N GLU A 720 -1.92 -24.00 39.79
CA GLU A 720 -2.36 -25.38 39.63
C GLU A 720 -3.85 -25.44 39.26
N HIS A 721 -4.70 -24.84 40.08
CA HIS A 721 -6.15 -24.81 39.90
C HIS A 721 -6.70 -23.42 39.55
N GLY A 722 -5.85 -22.39 39.47
CA GLY A 722 -6.27 -21.02 39.19
C GLY A 722 -7.09 -20.41 40.32
N LYS A 723 -6.96 -20.93 41.54
CA LYS A 723 -7.70 -20.45 42.71
C LYS A 723 -7.22 -19.05 43.08
N LEU A 724 -8.18 -18.17 43.34
CA LEU A 724 -7.92 -16.86 43.92
C LEU A 724 -7.43 -17.03 45.36
N THR A 725 -6.16 -16.71 45.61
CA THR A 725 -5.53 -16.82 46.93
C THR A 725 -5.48 -15.50 47.69
N HIS A 726 -5.47 -14.39 46.95
CA HIS A 726 -5.46 -13.05 47.52
C HIS A 726 -6.29 -12.09 46.67
N GLU A 727 -7.14 -11.30 47.32
CA GLU A 727 -7.90 -10.21 46.71
C GLU A 727 -7.91 -9.02 47.66
N ARG A 728 -7.52 -7.85 47.15
CA ARG A 728 -7.52 -6.59 47.89
C ARG A 728 -8.02 -5.46 47.02
N TRP A 729 -8.72 -4.54 47.68
CA TRP A 729 -9.27 -3.34 47.06
C TRP A 729 -8.66 -2.12 47.73
N TYR A 730 -8.18 -1.19 46.91
CA TYR A 730 -7.49 0.03 47.32
C TYR A 730 -8.13 1.24 46.64
N LYS A 731 -7.76 2.44 47.11
CA LYS A 731 -8.13 3.70 46.46
C LYS A 731 -6.90 4.39 45.88
N ALA A 732 -7.00 4.78 44.62
CA ALA A 732 -6.05 5.67 43.96
C ALA A 732 -6.20 7.12 44.46
N PRO A 733 -5.14 7.95 44.38
CA PRO A 733 -5.21 9.38 44.70
C PRO A 733 -6.22 10.15 43.83
N PHE A 734 -6.43 9.69 42.59
CA PHE A 734 -7.43 10.15 41.64
C PHE A 734 -7.73 9.03 40.62
N CYS A 735 -8.77 9.17 39.81
CA CYS A 735 -9.03 8.24 38.71
C CYS A 735 -8.04 8.52 37.59
N GLY A 736 -6.99 7.72 37.52
CA GLY A 736 -5.88 7.87 36.58
C GLY A 736 -5.51 6.56 35.89
N MET A 737 -4.77 6.66 34.80
CA MET A 737 -4.30 5.50 34.07
C MET A 737 -3.17 4.77 34.83
N ILE A 738 -3.40 3.48 35.13
CA ILE A 738 -2.39 2.53 35.64
C ILE A 738 -2.29 1.40 34.61
N HIS A 739 -1.46 1.59 33.59
CA HIS A 739 -1.47 0.69 32.43
C HIS A 739 -0.71 -0.62 32.66
N ASP A 740 0.48 -0.52 33.26
CA ASP A 740 1.40 -1.62 33.50
C ASP A 740 1.74 -1.71 35.00
N ALA A 741 2.45 -2.77 35.40
CA ALA A 741 2.91 -2.96 36.77
C ALA A 741 4.30 -3.61 36.82
N ALA A 742 5.02 -3.43 37.91
CA ALA A 742 6.25 -4.17 38.18
C ALA A 742 6.04 -5.14 39.34
N LEU A 743 6.60 -6.35 39.22
CA LEU A 743 6.47 -7.38 40.23
C LEU A 743 7.82 -7.65 40.89
N THR A 744 7.86 -7.63 42.22
CA THR A 744 8.94 -8.20 43.03
C THR A 744 8.44 -9.41 43.81
N LYS A 745 9.31 -10.03 44.60
CA LYS A 745 8.96 -11.16 45.45
C LYS A 745 7.83 -10.84 46.43
N ASN A 746 7.81 -9.63 47.00
CA ASN A 746 6.87 -9.24 48.04
C ASN A 746 5.97 -8.07 47.66
N TYR A 747 6.22 -7.37 46.55
CA TYR A 747 5.49 -6.15 46.19
C TYR A 747 5.06 -6.13 44.73
N LEU A 748 3.95 -5.45 44.46
CA LEU A 748 3.49 -5.02 43.16
C LEU A 748 3.59 -3.49 43.12
N ILE A 749 4.21 -2.96 42.07
CA ILE A 749 4.39 -1.52 41.87
C ILE A 749 3.46 -1.09 40.75
N LEU A 750 2.64 -0.08 41.02
CA LEU A 750 1.63 0.46 40.13
C LEU A 750 1.99 1.91 39.73
N PRO A 751 2.69 2.12 38.59
CA PRO A 751 2.94 3.46 38.07
C PRO A 751 1.63 4.08 37.56
N MET A 752 1.23 5.21 38.15
CA MET A 752 0.02 5.93 37.79
C MET A 752 0.38 7.25 37.09
N THR A 753 0.02 7.32 35.81
CA THR A 753 0.26 8.46 34.94
C THR A 753 -0.79 9.55 35.19
N PRO A 754 -0.42 10.86 35.18
CA PRO A 754 -1.35 11.97 35.39
C PRO A 754 -2.27 12.24 34.17
N LEU A 755 -2.86 11.19 33.61
CA LEU A 755 -4.01 11.24 32.72
C LEU A 755 -5.25 11.00 33.58
N LYS A 756 -6.02 12.06 33.86
CA LYS A 756 -7.17 12.01 34.78
C LYS A 756 -8.47 11.72 34.03
N CYS A 757 -9.37 10.97 34.66
CA CYS A 757 -10.75 10.79 34.24
C CYS A 757 -11.69 11.59 35.12
N GLU A 758 -12.65 12.30 34.51
CA GLU A 758 -13.67 13.08 35.20
C GLU A 758 -15.06 12.70 34.68
N LEU A 759 -15.95 12.29 35.59
CA LEU A 759 -17.28 11.78 35.24
C LEU A 759 -18.13 12.85 34.52
N ASP A 760 -18.03 14.11 34.94
CA ASP A 760 -18.76 15.21 34.31
C ASP A 760 -18.32 15.45 32.86
N ARG A 761 -17.04 15.19 32.54
CA ARG A 761 -16.53 15.26 31.16
C ARG A 761 -17.07 14.12 30.32
N LEU A 762 -17.07 12.90 30.86
CA LEU A 762 -17.65 11.73 30.20
C LEU A 762 -19.14 11.94 29.87
N LYS A 763 -19.93 12.40 30.84
CA LYS A 763 -21.37 12.69 30.67
C LYS A 763 -21.66 13.77 29.62
N LYS A 764 -20.74 14.72 29.43
CA LYS A 764 -20.82 15.74 28.38
C LYS A 764 -20.35 15.22 27.00
N GLY A 765 -20.00 13.94 26.88
CA GLY A 765 -19.51 13.32 25.65
C GLY A 765 -18.03 13.56 25.36
N GLY A 766 -17.26 14.04 26.35
CA GLY A 766 -15.83 14.32 26.21
C GLY A 766 -14.93 13.07 26.25
N ASN A 767 -13.63 13.29 26.15
CA ASN A 767 -12.62 12.24 26.25
C ASN A 767 -12.59 11.62 27.65
N HIS A 768 -12.30 10.32 27.73
CA HIS A 768 -12.09 9.66 29.01
C HIS A 768 -10.87 10.21 29.74
N TRP A 769 -9.74 10.33 29.04
CA TRP A 769 -8.51 10.88 29.62
C TRP A 769 -8.31 12.36 29.27
N ALA A 770 -7.74 13.10 30.22
CA ALA A 770 -7.16 14.42 30.02
C ALA A 770 -5.83 14.52 30.77
N TRP A 771 -4.80 15.05 30.12
CA TRP A 771 -3.48 15.23 30.74
C TRP A 771 -3.49 16.37 31.76
N ASP A 772 -3.01 16.13 32.98
CA ASP A 772 -2.81 17.17 33.97
C ASP A 772 -1.33 17.55 34.05
N PRO A 773 -0.92 18.72 33.49
CA PRO A 773 0.47 19.14 33.50
C PRO A 773 0.94 19.63 34.88
N LYS A 774 0.03 19.79 35.85
CA LYS A 774 0.31 20.28 37.20
C LYS A 774 0.37 19.15 38.22
N GLU A 775 -0.03 17.94 37.83
CA GLU A 775 -0.05 16.77 38.72
C GLU A 775 1.26 15.99 38.67
N ASP A 776 1.69 15.48 39.81
CA ASP A 776 2.84 14.58 39.88
C ASP A 776 2.51 13.21 39.27
N GLN A 777 3.54 12.46 38.87
CA GLN A 777 3.37 11.03 38.61
C GLN A 777 3.49 10.26 39.93
N TYR A 778 2.77 9.13 40.04
CA TYR A 778 2.69 8.37 41.29
C TYR A 778 3.15 6.92 41.13
N TYR A 779 3.76 6.37 42.18
CA TYR A 779 4.12 4.95 42.27
C TYR A 779 3.41 4.32 43.46
N GLY A 780 2.44 3.46 43.20
CA GLY A 780 1.73 2.70 44.22
C GLY A 780 2.50 1.44 44.59
N ILE A 781 2.97 1.32 45.83
CA ILE A 781 3.66 0.15 46.36
C ILE A 781 2.64 -0.70 47.11
N VAL A 782 2.27 -1.83 46.51
CA VAL A 782 1.26 -2.76 47.02
C VAL A 782 1.96 -4.00 47.58
N PRO A 783 1.80 -4.34 48.86
CA PRO A 783 2.22 -5.64 49.38
C PRO A 783 1.46 -6.78 48.69
N ARG A 784 2.17 -7.80 48.21
CA ARG A 784 1.55 -9.01 47.59
C ARG A 784 0.77 -9.85 48.60
N LYS A 785 1.15 -9.76 49.87
CA LYS A 785 0.57 -10.51 50.98
C LYS A 785 0.41 -9.57 52.16
N GLY A 786 -0.62 -9.82 52.98
CA GLY A 786 -0.90 -9.05 54.18
C GLY A 786 -2.18 -8.20 54.07
N ASP A 787 -2.36 -7.32 55.04
CA ASP A 787 -3.54 -6.45 55.20
C ASP A 787 -3.17 -4.97 55.16
N GLU A 788 -1.90 -4.66 54.86
CA GLU A 788 -1.39 -3.31 54.77
C GLU A 788 -1.96 -2.56 53.57
N ASP A 789 -2.15 -1.25 53.75
CA ASP A 789 -2.64 -0.36 52.70
C ASP A 789 -1.53 0.00 51.69
N ILE A 790 -1.94 0.44 50.51
CA ILE A 790 -1.04 0.87 49.44
C ILE A 790 -0.26 2.13 49.84
N ILE A 791 1.04 2.16 49.54
CA ILE A 791 1.88 3.35 49.74
C ILE A 791 2.02 4.09 48.41
N TRP A 792 1.61 5.35 48.36
CA TRP A 792 1.74 6.17 47.15
C TRP A 792 2.96 7.09 47.24
N LEU A 793 3.97 6.87 46.39
CA LEU A 793 5.14 7.74 46.26
C LEU A 793 4.94 8.71 45.10
N ARG A 794 5.60 9.88 45.15
CA ARG A 794 5.45 10.96 44.15
C ARG A 794 6.76 11.25 43.43
N ALA A 795 6.72 11.49 42.14
CA ALA A 795 7.82 12.05 41.39
C ALA A 795 7.33 13.23 40.52
N ASP A 796 8.27 14.01 40.00
CA ASP A 796 7.94 15.11 39.08
C ASP A 796 7.07 14.61 37.92
N ASN A 797 6.23 15.48 37.37
CA ASN A 797 5.32 15.16 36.26
C ASN A 797 6.05 14.43 35.12
N GLY A 798 5.42 13.37 34.61
CA GLY A 798 5.99 12.49 33.59
C GLY A 798 4.97 11.46 33.14
N PHE A 799 5.28 10.78 32.04
CA PHE A 799 4.43 9.77 31.45
C PHE A 799 5.11 8.41 31.55
N HIS A 800 4.55 7.48 32.32
CA HIS A 800 5.10 6.13 32.43
C HIS A 800 4.87 5.35 31.13
N GLY A 801 5.95 4.82 30.58
CA GLY A 801 5.92 3.73 29.60
C GLY A 801 5.91 2.37 30.30
N HIS A 802 6.30 1.34 29.55
CA HIS A 802 6.31 -0.04 30.01
C HIS A 802 7.48 -0.34 30.95
N VAL A 803 7.21 -1.25 31.88
CA VAL A 803 8.14 -1.76 32.87
C VAL A 803 9.12 -2.71 32.21
N VAL A 804 10.40 -2.56 32.51
CA VAL A 804 11.43 -3.54 32.15
C VAL A 804 11.34 -4.74 33.11
N GLY A 805 11.41 -4.45 34.41
CA GLY A 805 11.37 -5.44 35.48
C GLY A 805 11.70 -4.84 36.85
N ALA A 806 11.46 -5.62 37.90
CA ALA A 806 11.74 -5.20 39.28
C ALA A 806 12.20 -6.37 40.16
N TYR A 807 12.93 -6.05 41.22
CA TYR A 807 13.39 -6.98 42.24
C TYR A 807 13.62 -6.26 43.58
N GLU A 808 13.87 -7.02 44.64
CA GLU A 808 14.25 -6.48 45.95
C GLU A 808 15.75 -6.66 46.19
N ASP A 809 16.44 -5.59 46.62
CA ASP A 809 17.86 -5.63 46.96
C ASP A 809 18.12 -6.27 48.35
N GLU A 810 19.39 -6.44 48.71
CA GLU A 810 19.80 -7.03 49.99
C GLU A 810 19.34 -6.22 51.23
N ASN A 811 19.00 -4.94 51.05
CA ASN A 811 18.50 -4.06 52.11
C ASN A 811 16.96 -4.07 52.21
N GLY A 812 16.27 -4.79 51.32
CA GLY A 812 14.82 -4.82 51.21
C GLY A 812 14.22 -3.59 50.50
N HIS A 813 15.02 -2.82 49.76
CA HIS A 813 14.50 -1.81 48.86
C HIS A 813 14.05 -2.44 47.54
N ILE A 814 13.05 -1.83 46.91
CA ILE A 814 12.54 -2.22 45.60
C ILE A 814 13.37 -1.51 44.53
N VAL A 815 14.03 -2.28 43.67
CA VAL A 815 14.63 -1.79 42.42
C VAL A 815 13.62 -2.01 41.31
N CYS A 816 13.22 -0.94 40.63
CA CYS A 816 12.23 -0.98 39.56
C CYS A 816 12.74 -0.20 38.35
N ASP A 817 12.85 -0.85 37.20
CA ASP A 817 13.24 -0.18 35.97
C ASP A 817 12.03 -0.04 35.04
N LEU A 818 11.78 1.18 34.60
CA LEU A 818 10.71 1.49 33.65
C LEU A 818 11.06 2.71 32.83
N THR A 819 10.41 2.82 31.69
CA THR A 819 10.55 3.97 30.80
C THR A 819 9.67 5.11 31.28
N VAL A 820 10.18 6.34 31.29
CA VAL A 820 9.41 7.54 31.62
C VAL A 820 9.71 8.62 30.59
N ALA A 821 8.65 9.12 29.94
CA ALA A 821 8.74 10.27 29.07
C ALA A 821 8.53 11.58 29.84
N ASP A 822 9.23 12.63 29.43
CA ASP A 822 9.21 13.96 30.06
C ASP A 822 7.98 14.83 29.69
N GLY A 823 6.92 14.23 29.17
CA GLY A 823 5.67 14.91 28.85
C GLY A 823 4.59 13.99 28.27
N ASN A 824 3.48 14.57 27.81
CA ASN A 824 2.32 13.82 27.35
C ASN A 824 2.57 13.06 26.02
N VAL A 825 2.73 11.74 26.12
CA VAL A 825 2.87 10.82 24.99
C VAL A 825 1.57 10.67 24.20
N PHE A 826 0.42 10.66 24.88
CA PHE A 826 -0.90 10.57 24.26
C PHE A 826 -1.48 11.96 24.02
N PHE A 827 -0.79 12.70 23.15
CA PHE A 827 -1.07 14.11 22.86
C PHE A 827 -2.50 14.39 22.36
N TRP A 828 -3.22 13.37 21.88
CA TRP A 828 -4.63 13.45 21.50
C TRP A 828 -5.60 13.50 22.71
N TRP A 829 -5.10 13.31 23.93
CA TRP A 829 -5.79 13.59 25.19
C TRP A 829 -5.12 14.79 25.90
N PRO A 830 -5.42 16.03 25.47
CA PRO A 830 -4.83 17.23 26.02
C PRO A 830 -5.38 17.57 27.42
N PRO A 831 -4.82 18.59 28.11
CA PRO A 831 -5.42 19.14 29.32
C PRO A 831 -6.81 19.72 29.09
N ASP A 832 -7.69 19.66 30.10
CA ASP A 832 -9.07 20.19 30.02
C ASP A 832 -9.11 21.70 29.74
N GLU A 833 -8.17 22.48 30.30
CA GLU A 833 -8.08 23.94 30.12
C GLU A 833 -7.54 24.35 28.74
N ALA A 834 -6.91 23.41 28.02
CA ALA A 834 -6.42 23.67 26.67
C ALA A 834 -7.60 23.53 25.70
N ALA A 835 -8.09 24.67 25.17
CA ALA A 835 -8.95 24.64 24.00
C ALA A 835 -8.32 23.71 22.96
N ALA A 836 -9.11 22.83 22.34
CA ALA A 836 -8.68 21.85 21.34
C ALA A 836 -7.90 22.55 20.22
N GLY A 837 -6.61 22.77 20.46
CA GLY A 837 -5.68 23.31 19.49
C GLY A 837 -5.55 22.30 18.37
N PRO A 838 -5.21 22.73 17.14
CA PRO A 838 -5.07 21.81 16.03
C PRO A 838 -4.11 20.68 16.42
N HIS A 839 -4.57 19.43 16.27
CA HIS A 839 -3.82 18.20 16.62
C HIS A 839 -2.39 18.20 16.07
N SER A 840 -2.13 18.91 14.97
CA SER A 840 -0.81 19.10 14.38
C SER A 840 0.20 19.81 15.28
N MET A 841 -0.24 20.73 16.16
CA MET A 841 0.67 21.41 17.11
C MET A 841 1.08 20.49 18.26
N GLN A 842 0.14 19.69 18.76
CA GLN A 842 0.36 18.72 19.83
C GLN A 842 1.21 17.53 19.32
N ALA A 843 0.98 17.08 18.09
CA ALA A 843 1.82 16.08 17.41
C ALA A 843 3.28 16.54 17.22
N LYS A 844 3.50 17.84 16.95
CA LYS A 844 4.86 18.42 16.90
C LYS A 844 5.55 18.49 18.26
N ALA A 845 4.77 18.64 19.35
CA ALA A 845 5.31 18.60 20.71
C ALA A 845 5.74 17.17 21.10
N ARG A 846 4.97 16.15 20.70
CA ARG A 846 5.30 14.72 20.88
C ARG A 846 6.69 14.36 20.34
N GLN A 847 7.08 14.90 19.18
CA GLN A 847 8.37 14.62 18.54
C GLN A 847 9.59 15.16 19.31
N LYS A 848 9.38 16.02 20.31
CA LYS A 848 10.45 16.60 21.14
C LYS A 848 10.61 15.90 22.49
N LEU A 849 9.70 14.98 22.83
CA LEU A 849 9.76 14.26 24.10
C LEU A 849 10.94 13.30 24.11
N ILE A 850 11.53 13.15 25.30
CA ILE A 850 12.57 12.16 25.57
C ILE A 850 11.95 11.08 26.47
N SER A 851 12.02 9.84 26.02
CA SER A 851 11.47 8.67 26.71
C SER A 851 12.61 7.78 27.20
N ASP A 852 13.18 8.11 28.35
CA ASP A 852 14.36 7.41 28.88
C ASP A 852 13.96 6.28 29.83
N THR A 853 14.81 5.26 29.93
CA THR A 853 14.68 4.17 30.88
C THR A 853 15.40 4.54 32.17
N PHE A 854 14.65 4.51 33.26
CA PHE A 854 15.14 4.88 34.59
C PHE A 854 15.12 3.68 35.51
N ARG A 855 16.17 3.57 36.33
CA ARG A 855 16.19 2.72 37.52
C ARG A 855 15.74 3.54 38.71
N TRP A 856 14.68 3.07 39.36
CA TRP A 856 14.15 3.62 40.59
C TRP A 856 14.50 2.70 41.76
N VAL A 857 14.73 3.30 42.92
CA VAL A 857 14.93 2.57 44.17
C VAL A 857 13.94 3.11 45.18
N PHE A 858 12.98 2.28 45.57
CA PHE A 858 11.93 2.64 46.52
C PHE A 858 12.14 1.93 47.86
N ASP A 859 12.01 2.67 48.96
CA ASP A 859 11.89 2.06 50.28
C ASP A 859 10.41 1.74 50.54
N PRO A 860 10.00 0.45 50.61
CA PRO A 860 8.62 0.06 50.86
C PRO A 860 8.09 0.44 52.25
N LYS A 861 8.94 1.01 53.13
CA LYS A 861 8.55 1.55 54.45
C LYS A 861 8.35 3.07 54.42
N SER A 862 8.49 3.70 53.25
CA SER A 862 8.25 5.12 53.06
C SER A 862 6.81 5.48 53.41
N LYS A 863 6.59 6.74 53.83
CA LYS A 863 5.23 7.25 54.03
C LYS A 863 4.60 7.62 52.70
N THR A 864 3.28 7.44 52.57
CA THR A 864 2.52 7.98 51.45
C THR A 864 2.80 9.48 51.26
N ASN A 865 2.89 9.92 50.00
CA ASN A 865 3.33 11.22 49.48
C ASN A 865 4.83 11.54 49.64
N THR A 866 5.67 10.57 49.99
CA THR A 866 7.13 10.77 49.93
C THR A 866 7.56 11.04 48.48
N ARG A 867 8.36 12.09 48.27
CA ARG A 867 8.89 12.42 46.95
C ARG A 867 10.13 11.59 46.65
N VAL A 868 10.17 11.00 45.47
CA VAL A 868 11.24 10.12 44.97
C VAL A 868 11.78 10.64 43.64
N THR A 869 13.04 10.33 43.38
CA THR A 869 13.73 10.66 42.14
C THR A 869 14.39 9.42 41.56
N PRO A 870 14.58 9.33 40.23
CA PRO A 870 15.30 8.21 39.64
C PRO A 870 16.67 8.04 40.28
N PHE A 871 17.05 6.79 40.59
CA PHE A 871 18.38 6.46 41.10
C PHE A 871 19.43 6.51 39.99
N LYS A 872 19.09 5.98 38.80
CA LYS A 872 19.96 5.99 37.62
C LYS A 872 19.15 6.21 36.35
N LYS A 873 19.70 7.00 35.43
CA LYS A 873 19.20 7.20 34.07
C LYS A 873 20.06 6.38 33.11
N TYR A 874 19.45 5.63 32.19
CA TYR A 874 20.22 4.81 31.24
C TYR A 874 20.73 5.62 30.04
N GLY A 875 19.93 6.54 29.52
CA GLY A 875 20.22 7.26 28.28
C GLY A 875 19.66 6.55 27.05
N THR A 876 18.42 6.05 27.12
CA THR A 876 17.64 5.55 25.98
C THR A 876 16.64 6.62 25.50
N ASN A 877 16.07 6.41 24.32
CA ASN A 877 14.87 7.11 23.86
C ASN A 877 13.90 6.08 23.27
N GLY A 878 13.33 5.25 24.14
CA GLY A 878 12.68 4.00 23.74
C GLY A 878 11.36 3.72 24.42
N GLU A 879 10.77 2.57 24.07
CA GLU A 879 9.53 2.02 24.62
C GLU A 879 9.43 0.50 24.31
N PHE A 880 8.39 -0.19 24.77
CA PHE A 880 8.19 -1.64 24.62
C PHE A 880 9.37 -2.42 25.21
N SER A 881 9.68 -2.09 26.47
CA SER A 881 10.77 -2.71 27.20
C SER A 881 10.45 -4.16 27.53
N LYS A 882 11.44 -5.03 27.38
CA LYS A 882 11.36 -6.45 27.74
C LYS A 882 12.61 -6.87 28.48
N GLN A 883 12.46 -7.86 29.35
CA GLN A 883 13.56 -8.58 29.97
C GLN A 883 13.38 -10.09 29.74
N ASP A 884 14.34 -10.88 30.22
CA ASP A 884 14.19 -12.31 30.32
C ASP A 884 13.23 -12.63 31.47
N GLU A 885 12.01 -13.08 31.15
CA GLU A 885 10.94 -13.24 32.14
C GLU A 885 11.25 -14.30 33.22
N ARG A 886 12.22 -15.20 32.98
CA ARG A 886 12.71 -16.15 34.00
C ARG A 886 13.37 -15.45 35.19
N PHE A 887 13.80 -14.20 34.99
CA PHE A 887 14.43 -13.32 35.96
C PHE A 887 13.46 -12.28 36.54
N LEU A 888 12.17 -12.33 36.22
CA LEU A 888 11.19 -11.51 36.91
C LEU A 888 11.25 -11.77 38.43
N THR A 889 11.15 -10.70 39.22
CA THR A 889 11.34 -10.68 40.69
C THR A 889 12.78 -10.88 41.19
N LYS A 890 13.75 -11.11 40.30
CA LYS A 890 15.16 -11.38 40.61
C LYS A 890 16.08 -10.27 40.07
N PRO A 891 17.28 -10.10 40.62
CA PRO A 891 18.28 -9.23 40.02
C PRO A 891 18.55 -9.64 38.56
N TYR A 892 18.57 -8.65 37.68
CA TYR A 892 18.79 -8.80 36.25
C TYR A 892 19.62 -7.62 35.73
N ASN A 893 20.26 -7.82 34.59
CA ASN A 893 21.14 -6.87 33.96
C ASN A 893 20.74 -6.52 32.53
N HIS A 894 20.10 -7.42 31.80
CA HIS A 894 19.78 -7.30 30.39
C HIS A 894 18.34 -6.84 30.16
N PHE A 895 18.17 -5.94 29.20
CA PHE A 895 16.85 -5.61 28.66
C PHE A 895 16.90 -5.27 27.18
N TRP A 896 15.75 -5.40 26.52
CA TRP A 896 15.55 -5.09 25.11
C TRP A 896 14.44 -4.08 24.96
N GLN A 897 14.52 -3.24 23.94
CA GLN A 897 13.59 -2.13 23.78
C GLN A 897 13.57 -1.65 22.33
N LEU A 898 12.41 -1.16 21.88
CA LEU A 898 12.33 -0.34 20.68
C LEU A 898 12.90 1.05 20.94
N GLN A 899 13.59 1.63 19.98
CA GLN A 899 14.23 2.93 20.11
C GLN A 899 13.83 3.87 18.99
N MET A 900 13.77 5.15 19.35
CA MET A 900 13.69 6.28 18.44
C MET A 900 15.06 6.93 18.35
N ASP A 901 15.81 6.59 17.29
CA ASP A 901 17.09 7.22 16.98
C ASP A 901 16.91 8.23 15.84
N PRO A 902 16.74 9.55 16.13
CA PRO A 902 16.52 10.57 15.11
C PRO A 902 17.77 10.83 14.26
N THR A 903 18.94 10.29 14.62
CA THR A 903 20.16 10.42 13.82
C THR A 903 20.19 9.46 12.64
N ARG A 904 19.32 8.43 12.63
CA ARG A 904 19.16 7.50 11.51
C ARG A 904 18.24 8.10 10.45
N PRO A 905 18.53 7.88 9.16
CA PRO A 905 17.67 8.39 8.08
C PRO A 905 16.29 7.74 8.15
N TYR A 906 15.26 8.51 7.79
CA TYR A 906 13.90 8.03 7.61
C TYR A 906 13.29 8.68 6.35
N ASP A 907 12.84 7.86 5.40
CA ASP A 907 12.26 8.33 4.14
C ASP A 907 10.77 8.64 4.32
N ILE A 908 10.49 9.81 4.88
CA ILE A 908 9.12 10.26 5.14
C ILE A 908 8.29 10.43 3.86
N GLN A 909 8.92 10.73 2.71
CA GLN A 909 8.20 10.90 1.45
C GLN A 909 7.64 9.57 0.97
N ARG A 910 8.42 8.50 1.13
CA ARG A 910 8.03 7.15 0.73
C ARG A 910 7.16 6.43 1.75
N CYS A 911 7.40 6.65 3.04
CA CYS A 911 6.76 5.89 4.11
C CYS A 911 5.61 6.62 4.82
N GLY A 912 5.48 7.94 4.62
CA GLY A 912 4.57 8.77 5.38
C GLY A 912 4.98 8.92 6.85
N PRO A 913 4.13 9.50 7.71
CA PRO A 913 4.40 9.58 9.15
C PRO A 913 4.36 8.18 9.79
N PRO A 914 5.32 7.85 10.68
CA PRO A 914 5.29 6.57 11.38
C PRO A 914 4.09 6.50 12.34
N ALA A 915 3.54 5.31 12.50
CA ALA A 915 2.46 5.07 13.47
C ALA A 915 3.00 5.02 14.90
N GLY A 916 2.42 5.80 15.80
CA GLY A 916 2.88 5.89 17.19
C GLY A 916 4.20 6.66 17.33
N GLY A 917 5.33 5.95 17.27
CA GLY A 917 6.68 6.51 17.33
C GLY A 917 7.53 6.05 16.15
N LEU A 918 8.63 6.75 15.87
CA LEU A 918 9.62 6.31 14.88
C LEU A 918 10.49 5.21 15.50
N TRP A 919 9.91 4.02 15.72
CA TRP A 919 10.60 2.84 16.26
C TRP A 919 11.55 2.26 15.21
N ASN A 920 12.58 3.00 14.83
CA ASN A 920 13.48 2.67 13.72
C ASN A 920 14.66 1.79 14.14
N VAL A 921 14.89 1.62 15.44
CA VAL A 921 16.01 0.84 15.98
C VAL A 921 15.50 -0.18 17.01
N LEU A 922 16.04 -1.40 16.96
CA LEU A 922 15.88 -2.42 17.99
C LEU A 922 17.15 -2.46 18.85
N GLY A 923 17.04 -2.40 20.17
CA GLY A 923 18.20 -2.30 21.07
C GLY A 923 18.22 -3.35 22.17
N HIS A 924 19.42 -3.79 22.50
CA HIS A 924 19.81 -4.58 23.67
C HIS A 924 20.71 -3.73 24.57
N TYR A 925 20.44 -3.82 25.86
CA TYR A 925 21.06 -2.98 26.88
C TYR A 925 21.46 -3.80 28.09
N ASN A 926 22.54 -3.37 28.73
CA ASN A 926 23.00 -3.96 29.98
C ASN A 926 23.26 -2.89 31.05
N TRP A 927 22.68 -3.05 32.25
CA TRP A 927 22.75 -2.07 33.35
C TRP A 927 24.10 -1.94 34.04
N GLU A 928 24.83 -3.05 34.15
CA GLU A 928 26.11 -3.14 34.87
C GLU A 928 27.27 -2.69 33.97
N THR A 929 27.35 -3.26 32.78
CA THR A 929 28.44 -2.99 31.82
C THR A 929 28.20 -1.73 30.98
N GLY A 930 26.95 -1.29 30.84
CA GLY A 930 26.58 -0.16 29.98
C GLY A 930 26.58 -0.47 28.48
N ILE A 931 26.62 -1.75 28.08
CA ILE A 931 26.54 -2.16 26.67
C ILE A 931 25.27 -1.62 26.02
N LYS A 932 25.41 -1.05 24.82
CA LYS A 932 24.32 -0.66 23.91
C LYS A 932 24.54 -1.34 22.57
N ASP A 933 23.83 -2.43 22.33
CA ASP A 933 23.92 -3.20 21.09
C ASP A 933 22.64 -3.03 20.29
N VAL A 934 22.73 -2.46 19.08
CA VAL A 934 21.55 -1.96 18.36
C VAL A 934 21.54 -2.38 16.89
N TYR A 935 20.35 -2.54 16.35
CA TYR A 935 20.11 -2.89 14.96
C TYR A 935 19.18 -1.87 14.27
N PHE A 936 19.61 -1.36 13.12
CA PHE A 936 18.86 -0.44 12.25
C PHE A 936 18.62 -1.12 10.90
N ALA A 937 17.35 -1.37 10.56
CA ALA A 937 16.98 -2.11 9.36
C ALA A 937 16.98 -1.28 8.06
N GLY A 938 17.09 0.04 8.16
CA GLY A 938 17.07 0.94 7.00
C GLY A 938 16.02 2.05 7.09
N PRO A 939 16.03 3.00 6.15
CA PRO A 939 15.27 4.25 6.26
C PRO A 939 13.77 4.10 6.02
N THR A 940 13.31 2.93 5.59
CA THR A 940 11.90 2.67 5.25
C THR A 940 11.23 1.70 6.24
N CYS A 941 11.90 1.38 7.34
CA CYS A 941 11.46 0.33 8.25
C CYS A 941 11.25 0.83 9.68
N THR A 942 10.31 0.21 10.37
CA THR A 942 10.12 0.34 11.82
C THR A 942 9.89 -1.02 12.45
N PHE A 943 9.98 -1.12 13.78
CA PHE A 943 9.77 -2.34 14.54
C PHE A 943 8.46 -2.30 15.32
N GLN A 944 7.88 -3.48 15.61
CA GLN A 944 6.91 -3.68 16.69
C GLN A 944 7.57 -4.35 17.89
N GLU A 945 6.85 -4.45 19.01
CA GLU A 945 7.36 -4.99 20.28
C GLU A 945 8.15 -6.31 20.08
N PRO A 946 9.37 -6.41 20.61
CA PRO A 946 10.13 -7.66 20.58
C PRO A 946 9.68 -8.62 21.69
N VAL A 947 10.01 -9.90 21.55
CA VAL A 947 9.85 -10.91 22.61
C VAL A 947 11.13 -11.73 22.76
N PHE A 948 11.53 -11.97 24.00
CA PHE A 948 12.67 -12.83 24.32
C PHE A 948 12.23 -14.30 24.36
N ILE A 949 13.07 -15.19 23.81
CA ILE A 949 12.87 -16.64 23.83
C ILE A 949 14.14 -17.27 24.39
N PRO A 950 14.09 -18.00 25.52
CA PRO A 950 15.27 -18.65 26.06
C PRO A 950 15.75 -19.78 25.16
N ARG A 951 17.07 -19.91 25.01
CA ARG A 951 17.67 -21.08 24.35
C ARG A 951 17.34 -22.35 25.13
N GLU A 952 17.10 -23.46 24.44
CA GLU A 952 16.77 -24.72 25.10
C GLU A 952 17.85 -25.11 26.13
N GLY A 953 17.43 -25.39 27.37
CA GLY A 953 18.31 -25.78 28.47
C GLY A 953 19.17 -24.65 29.06
N SER A 954 19.08 -23.42 28.54
CA SER A 954 19.85 -22.31 29.08
C SER A 954 19.41 -21.93 30.49
N LYS A 955 20.40 -21.57 31.33
CA LYS A 955 20.21 -21.01 32.67
C LYS A 955 20.76 -19.58 32.79
N GLY A 956 21.46 -19.10 31.77
CA GLY A 956 22.02 -17.76 31.75
C GLY A 956 20.93 -16.75 31.41
N GLU A 957 21.00 -15.58 32.04
CA GLU A 957 20.15 -14.43 31.70
C GLU A 957 20.40 -13.99 30.25
N GLY A 958 19.34 -13.87 29.46
CA GLY A 958 19.41 -13.36 28.10
C GLY A 958 20.10 -14.27 27.07
N ASP A 959 20.57 -15.45 27.45
CA ASP A 959 21.06 -16.46 26.50
C ASP A 959 19.86 -17.11 25.79
N GLY A 960 19.64 -16.66 24.56
CA GLY A 960 18.44 -16.99 23.80
C GLY A 960 18.34 -16.18 22.53
N TYR A 961 17.10 -15.97 22.12
CA TYR A 961 16.73 -15.31 20.89
C TYR A 961 15.82 -14.13 21.18
N LEU A 962 15.86 -13.15 20.28
CA LEU A 962 14.90 -12.05 20.28
C LEU A 962 14.11 -12.11 18.98
N VAL A 963 12.78 -12.17 19.08
CA VAL A 963 11.88 -12.14 17.91
C VAL A 963 11.21 -10.78 17.85
N ALA A 964 11.22 -10.14 16.68
CA ALA A 964 10.58 -8.84 16.48
C ALA A 964 9.94 -8.75 15.10
N ILE A 965 8.82 -8.04 14.98
CA ILE A 965 8.19 -7.76 13.69
C ILE A 965 8.81 -6.50 13.10
N LEU A 966 9.31 -6.61 11.86
CA LEU A 966 9.77 -5.51 11.04
C LEU A 966 8.65 -5.07 10.10
N ASN A 967 8.29 -3.79 10.14
CA ASN A 967 7.36 -3.17 9.19
C ASN A 967 8.17 -2.56 8.05
N HIS A 968 7.99 -3.05 6.83
CA HIS A 968 8.49 -2.40 5.61
C HIS A 968 7.43 -1.41 5.12
N LEU A 969 7.59 -0.13 5.44
CA LEU A 969 6.56 0.88 5.21
C LEU A 969 6.46 1.30 3.74
N ASP A 970 7.52 1.12 2.96
CA ASP A 970 7.60 1.48 1.54
C ASP A 970 6.93 0.47 0.59
N VAL A 971 6.88 -0.80 0.99
CA VAL A 971 6.22 -1.88 0.24
C VAL A 971 5.00 -2.45 0.94
N GLN A 972 4.66 -1.90 2.11
CA GLN A 972 3.51 -2.29 2.92
C GLN A 972 3.48 -3.79 3.23
N ARG A 973 4.60 -4.32 3.74
CA ARG A 973 4.77 -5.73 4.13
C ARG A 973 5.38 -5.84 5.54
N ASN A 974 5.21 -6.98 6.19
CA ASN A 974 5.93 -7.29 7.42
C ASN A 974 6.89 -8.48 7.25
N ASP A 975 8.00 -8.46 7.97
CA ASP A 975 8.85 -9.64 8.18
C ASP A 975 8.94 -9.92 9.68
N ILE A 976 9.20 -11.17 10.06
CA ILE A 976 9.49 -11.56 11.45
C ILE A 976 10.98 -11.85 11.51
N LEU A 977 11.70 -11.11 12.34
CA LEU A 977 13.14 -11.23 12.50
C LEU A 977 13.45 -12.05 13.74
N VAL A 978 14.41 -12.96 13.64
CA VAL A 978 14.94 -13.75 14.76
C VAL A 978 16.41 -13.39 14.93
N PHE A 979 16.77 -12.86 16.10
CA PHE A 979 18.13 -12.46 16.45
C PHE A 979 18.72 -13.37 17.54
N ASP A 980 20.05 -13.42 17.63
CA ASP A 980 20.72 -13.73 18.89
C ASP A 980 20.48 -12.56 19.86
N ALA A 981 19.87 -12.84 21.01
CA ALA A 981 19.42 -11.79 21.92
C ALA A 981 20.56 -10.92 22.49
N LEU A 982 21.80 -11.42 22.50
CA LEU A 982 22.95 -10.67 23.02
C LEU A 982 23.84 -10.09 21.91
N ASN A 983 23.45 -10.22 20.63
CA ASN A 983 24.26 -9.82 19.47
C ASN A 983 23.39 -9.23 18.33
N LEU A 984 22.54 -8.25 18.63
CA LEU A 984 21.64 -7.61 17.66
C LEU A 984 22.37 -6.92 16.51
N SER A 985 23.52 -6.27 16.76
CA SER A 985 24.27 -5.56 15.70
C SER A 985 24.81 -6.46 14.60
N GLN A 986 24.89 -7.78 14.82
CA GLN A 986 25.26 -8.74 13.78
C GLN A 986 24.13 -8.97 12.76
N GLY A 987 22.92 -8.47 13.04
CA GLY A 987 21.74 -8.69 12.23
C GLY A 987 20.99 -9.96 12.60
N PRO A 988 19.83 -10.20 11.96
CA PRO A 988 19.00 -11.35 12.26
C PRO A 988 19.68 -12.66 11.83
N LEU A 989 19.56 -13.70 12.66
CA LEU A 989 19.91 -15.08 12.32
C LEU A 989 18.99 -15.61 11.20
N ALA A 990 17.71 -15.24 11.25
CA ALA A 990 16.71 -15.58 10.26
C ALA A 990 15.68 -14.47 10.06
N VAL A 991 15.13 -14.40 8.85
CA VAL A 991 14.05 -13.51 8.45
C VAL A 991 12.93 -14.36 7.87
N VAL A 992 11.78 -14.35 8.52
CA VAL A 992 10.56 -15.01 8.05
C VAL A 992 9.72 -13.97 7.30
N HIS A 993 9.39 -14.25 6.04
CA HIS A 993 8.70 -13.29 5.18
C HIS A 993 7.18 -13.47 5.25
N LEU A 994 6.45 -12.46 5.72
CA LEU A 994 4.98 -12.51 5.66
C LEU A 994 4.49 -12.04 4.30
N PRO A 995 3.57 -12.77 3.65
CA PRO A 995 2.99 -12.37 2.36
C PRO A 995 1.89 -11.30 2.52
N LEU A 996 1.80 -10.67 3.69
CA LEU A 996 0.74 -9.74 4.07
C LEU A 996 1.26 -8.61 4.96
N ARG A 997 0.41 -7.61 5.12
CA ARG A 997 0.63 -6.47 6.01
C ARG A 997 -0.13 -6.65 7.32
N LEU A 998 0.59 -6.64 8.42
CA LEU A 998 0.05 -6.48 9.77
C LEU A 998 -0.14 -4.99 10.08
N ARG A 999 -1.14 -4.67 10.89
CA ARG A 999 -1.23 -3.33 11.48
C ARG A 999 -0.18 -3.21 12.57
N MET A 1000 0.11 -1.97 12.96
CA MET A 1000 0.79 -1.72 14.23
C MET A 1000 -0.08 -2.30 15.34
N GLY A 1001 0.44 -3.28 16.07
CA GLY A 1001 -0.23 -3.74 17.28
C GLY A 1001 0.57 -3.43 18.52
N LEU A 1002 0.16 -4.08 19.60
CA LEU A 1002 0.59 -3.77 20.95
C LEU A 1002 1.44 -4.93 21.48
N HIS A 1003 0.97 -5.65 22.47
CA HIS A 1003 1.80 -6.63 23.16
C HIS A 1003 1.68 -8.04 22.60
N GLY A 1004 2.71 -8.83 22.86
CA GLY A 1004 2.75 -10.26 22.56
C GLY A 1004 3.70 -11.03 23.47
N ASN A 1005 3.52 -12.35 23.49
CA ASN A 1005 4.23 -13.27 24.37
C ASN A 1005 4.53 -14.58 23.64
N PHE A 1006 5.68 -15.17 23.94
CA PHE A 1006 6.06 -16.49 23.43
C PHE A 1006 5.68 -17.56 24.42
N VAL A 1007 5.13 -18.67 23.94
CA VAL A 1007 4.71 -19.81 24.75
C VAL A 1007 5.40 -21.06 24.22
N ASP A 1008 6.11 -21.77 25.08
CA ASP A 1008 6.77 -23.02 24.71
C ASP A 1008 5.74 -24.09 24.33
N GLN A 1009 6.02 -24.85 23.27
CA GLN A 1009 5.08 -25.87 22.79
C GLN A 1009 4.79 -26.93 23.84
N ARG A 1010 5.75 -27.25 24.73
CA ARG A 1010 5.57 -28.21 25.82
C ARG A 1010 4.52 -27.75 26.82
N GLU A 1011 4.46 -26.45 27.08
CA GLU A 1011 3.47 -25.87 28.00
C GLU A 1011 2.05 -25.97 27.40
N ILE A 1012 1.91 -25.69 26.10
CA ILE A 1012 0.64 -25.84 25.39
C ILE A 1012 0.16 -27.31 25.46
N GLU A 1013 1.04 -28.27 25.14
CA GLU A 1013 0.72 -29.70 25.15
C GLU A 1013 0.45 -30.28 26.54
N GLU A 1014 1.17 -29.80 27.57
CA GLU A 1014 0.92 -30.18 28.95
C GLU A 1014 -0.49 -29.75 29.38
N TRP A 1015 -0.81 -28.49 29.16
CA TRP A 1015 -2.09 -27.95 29.58
C TRP A 1015 -3.26 -28.46 28.74
N GLU A 1016 -3.06 -28.78 27.46
CA GLU A 1016 -4.06 -29.47 26.65
C GLU A 1016 -4.50 -30.79 27.31
N LYS A 1017 -3.55 -31.58 27.84
CA LYS A 1017 -3.85 -32.82 28.56
C LYS A 1017 -4.61 -32.55 29.86
N ARG A 1018 -4.16 -31.56 30.64
CA ARG A 1018 -4.78 -31.20 31.93
C ARG A 1018 -6.18 -30.62 31.79
N ARG A 1019 -6.44 -29.86 30.73
CA ARG A 1019 -7.73 -29.27 30.37
C ARG A 1019 -8.62 -30.18 29.52
N SER A 1020 -8.15 -31.37 29.14
CA SER A 1020 -8.99 -32.36 28.46
C SER A 1020 -10.18 -32.78 29.33
N LYS A 1021 -11.21 -33.37 28.71
CA LYS A 1021 -12.43 -33.80 29.41
C LYS A 1021 -12.16 -34.75 30.60
N ASN A 1022 -11.09 -35.53 30.54
CA ASN A 1022 -10.66 -36.47 31.58
C ASN A 1022 -9.39 -36.00 32.32
N GLY A 1023 -8.93 -34.78 32.07
CA GLY A 1023 -7.77 -34.19 32.74
C GLY A 1023 -8.08 -33.83 34.19
N ASP A 1024 -7.02 -33.60 34.98
CA ASP A 1024 -7.08 -33.28 36.40
C ASP A 1024 -7.73 -31.92 36.70
N VAL A 1025 -7.65 -30.97 35.76
CA VAL A 1025 -8.23 -29.62 35.88
C VAL A 1025 -9.59 -29.53 35.19
N GLY A 1026 -9.79 -30.29 34.11
CA GLY A 1026 -11.00 -30.27 33.30
C GLY A 1026 -11.10 -29.05 32.37
N SER A 1027 -12.08 -29.08 31.47
CA SER A 1027 -12.25 -28.06 30.41
C SER A 1027 -12.38 -26.64 30.97
N VAL A 1028 -11.85 -25.67 30.23
CA VAL A 1028 -12.02 -24.24 30.53
C VAL A 1028 -13.50 -23.90 30.66
N LYS A 1029 -13.86 -23.20 31.75
CA LYS A 1029 -15.21 -22.70 31.97
C LYS A 1029 -15.23 -21.21 31.68
N ILE A 1030 -16.00 -20.83 30.66
CA ILE A 1030 -16.24 -19.44 30.30
C ILE A 1030 -17.37 -18.85 31.16
N ALA A 1031 -17.34 -17.54 31.33
CA ALA A 1031 -18.36 -16.80 32.06
C ALA A 1031 -19.66 -16.77 31.24
N ILE A 1032 -20.74 -17.31 31.80
CA ILE A 1032 -22.09 -17.29 31.18
C ILE A 1032 -23.04 -16.32 31.88
N GLU A 1033 -22.79 -16.03 33.16
CA GLU A 1033 -23.62 -15.14 33.97
C GLU A 1033 -23.22 -13.68 33.77
N PRO A 1034 -24.16 -12.72 33.71
CA PRO A 1034 -23.83 -11.30 33.63
C PRO A 1034 -23.02 -10.85 34.86
N LEU A 1035 -22.16 -9.85 34.66
CA LEU A 1035 -21.44 -9.22 35.76
C LEU A 1035 -22.41 -8.53 36.73
N PRO A 1036 -22.04 -8.39 38.02
CA PRO A 1036 -22.93 -7.78 39.02
C PRO A 1036 -23.46 -6.41 38.63
N TRP A 1037 -22.65 -5.58 37.96
CA TRP A 1037 -23.06 -4.25 37.51
C TRP A 1037 -24.11 -4.30 36.39
N GLN A 1038 -24.04 -5.26 35.47
CA GLN A 1038 -25.03 -5.45 34.40
C GLN A 1038 -26.40 -5.81 34.97
N VAL A 1039 -26.42 -6.63 36.04
CA VAL A 1039 -27.66 -6.98 36.75
C VAL A 1039 -28.24 -5.76 37.49
N ALA A 1040 -27.38 -4.95 38.12
CA ALA A 1040 -27.80 -3.75 38.83
C ALA A 1040 -28.41 -2.70 37.89
N GLU A 1041 -27.81 -2.47 36.72
CA GLU A 1041 -28.34 -1.55 35.70
C GLU A 1041 -29.69 -2.05 35.14
N ALA A 1042 -29.81 -3.34 34.81
CA ALA A 1042 -31.06 -3.92 34.31
C ALA A 1042 -32.21 -3.89 35.35
N GLY A 1043 -31.88 -3.89 36.64
CA GLY A 1043 -32.84 -3.74 37.75
C GLY A 1043 -33.32 -2.30 37.94
N ALA A 1044 -32.46 -1.32 37.67
CA ALA A 1044 -32.78 0.11 37.80
C ALA A 1044 -33.71 0.62 36.67
N GLU A 1045 -33.69 0.02 35.48
CA GLU A 1045 -34.61 0.37 34.37
C GLU A 1045 -36.05 -0.18 34.54
N LYS A 1046 -36.28 -1.08 35.49
CA LYS A 1046 -37.61 -1.65 35.79
C LYS A 1046 -38.36 -0.93 36.92
N GLN A 1047 -37.73 0.05 37.58
CA GLN A 1047 -38.36 0.95 38.56
C GLN A 1047 -38.60 2.32 37.94
#